data_AF-A0A7S3DW41-F1
#
_entry.id   AF-A0A7S3DW41-F1
#
_cell.length_a   1.000
_cell.length_b   1.000
_cell.length_c   1.000
_cell.angle_alpha   90.00
_cell.angle_beta   90.00
_cell.angle_gamma   90.00
#
_symmetry.space_group_name_H-M   'P 1'
#
loop_
_entity.id
_entity.type
_entity.pdbx_description
1 polymer ?
#
loop_
_entity_poly.entity_id
_entity_poly.type
_entity_poly.pdbx_seq_one_letter_code
_entity_poly.pdbx_strand_id
1 'polypeptide(L)'
;FSVQFHPEASGGPTDTAFLFDKFVGHVRDEPQSLVLHDGLDYDRKTYKKVLLVGSGGLSIGQAGEFDYSGSQCIKALKEEGIEVILINPNIATVQTSQDKDDSFRAADKVYFLPIKPEVVMDIIKEEKPDGIIVSMGGQTALNVGVELWRTGQLQAAGVEVLGSQIPVIEATEDREIFSAKLKEIDETIALSYSATSIDEAVEAANKIGYPVLIRAAFALGGLGSGFAADEKELKSMAAKAFSTSDQILIDQDLRGWKELEYEVVRDSSDNCVTVCNMENFDPLGIHTGDSIVVAPSQTLTNREYFMLRRTALKVVRHLGIVGECNIQYALHPESERYCIIEVNARLSRSSALASKATGYPLAYVATKLSLGKNLVSIRNSVTKTTTACFEPSLDYCVVKMPRWDLKKFSRVSNKLGSSMLSVGEVMAIGRTFEEVIQKACRMVNPALDGLDGEDSNLVEPTDDSDLEIQIKTPTDTRLFAVQTALEKGWTVDRVHELTKIDRWFLSKLKNIALMRQALKGAGSLEAVTETNGRERLRALKMAGFSDSQIARYLGLPSGLDGESRVRECRKSLGVVPVVKQIDTLAAEFPAQTNYLYVTYSGDANDIETKERGSQLTPPYRFSPGEKGRLDTGEFKRRARAFSSVGQNQTLQEAKDRGVIVLGCGAYCIGSSVEFDWCAVSCIRQLRREGFKSTIINYNPETVSTDYDESDRLY
;
A
#
# COMPACT_ATOMS: atom_id res chain seq x y z
N PHE A 1 5.82 -28.43 -32.76
CA PHE A 1 4.74 -27.58 -32.22
C PHE A 1 5.05 -26.13 -32.57
N SER A 2 4.08 -25.21 -32.46
CA SER A 2 4.26 -23.76 -32.67
C SER A 2 3.52 -22.97 -31.59
N VAL A 3 3.98 -21.75 -31.30
CA VAL A 3 3.35 -20.82 -30.35
C VAL A 3 3.25 -19.43 -30.96
N GLN A 4 2.24 -18.65 -30.57
CA GLN A 4 2.01 -17.28 -31.06
C GLN A 4 2.79 -16.23 -30.25
N PHE A 5 3.19 -16.57 -29.03
CA PHE A 5 3.97 -15.74 -28.11
C PHE A 5 5.46 -16.05 -28.21
N HIS A 6 6.28 -15.23 -27.53
CA HIS A 6 7.73 -15.26 -27.58
C HIS A 6 8.33 -15.94 -26.33
N PRO A 7 8.58 -17.26 -26.34
CA PRO A 7 9.10 -17.97 -25.17
C PRO A 7 10.54 -17.57 -24.81
N GLU A 8 11.29 -16.99 -25.74
CA GLU A 8 12.65 -16.48 -25.52
C GLU A 8 12.70 -15.34 -24.51
N ALA A 9 11.58 -14.64 -24.31
CA ALA A 9 11.39 -13.57 -23.33
C ALA A 9 12.54 -12.55 -23.30
N SER A 10 12.39 -11.42 -24.00
CA SER A 10 13.38 -10.32 -24.03
C SER A 10 12.72 -8.98 -23.74
N GLY A 11 12.08 -8.92 -22.57
CA GLY A 11 11.15 -7.86 -22.15
C GLY A 11 9.92 -8.37 -21.38
N GLY A 12 9.85 -9.68 -21.14
CA GLY A 12 8.68 -10.36 -20.58
C GLY A 12 9.06 -11.56 -19.69
N PRO A 13 8.05 -12.28 -19.15
CA PRO A 13 8.25 -13.39 -18.23
C PRO A 13 8.89 -14.61 -18.90
N THR A 14 9.75 -15.32 -18.16
CA THR A 14 10.48 -16.51 -18.64
C THR A 14 9.72 -17.82 -18.42
N ASP A 15 8.42 -17.74 -18.13
CA ASP A 15 7.59 -18.86 -17.64
C ASP A 15 7.39 -19.97 -18.68
N THR A 16 7.60 -19.66 -19.96
CA THR A 16 7.47 -20.62 -21.07
C THR A 16 8.80 -21.06 -21.68
N ALA A 17 9.92 -20.78 -21.00
CA ALA A 17 11.26 -21.16 -21.48
C ALA A 17 11.44 -22.68 -21.62
N PHE A 18 10.68 -23.49 -20.87
CA PHE A 18 10.66 -24.95 -20.98
C PHE A 18 10.33 -25.45 -22.39
N LEU A 19 9.73 -24.62 -23.26
CA LEU A 19 9.47 -24.96 -24.66
C LEU A 19 10.77 -25.17 -25.46
N PHE A 20 11.87 -24.50 -25.09
CA PHE A 20 13.18 -24.75 -25.72
C PHE A 20 13.72 -26.13 -25.36
N ASP A 21 13.62 -26.52 -24.08
CA ASP A 21 14.02 -27.85 -23.63
C ASP A 21 13.19 -28.93 -24.34
N LYS A 22 11.88 -28.70 -24.53
CA LYS A 22 11.03 -29.60 -25.32
C LYS A 22 11.45 -29.70 -26.77
N PHE A 23 11.80 -28.58 -27.40
CA PHE A 23 12.29 -28.58 -28.78
C PHE A 23 13.59 -29.37 -28.90
N VAL A 24 14.56 -29.14 -28.01
CA VAL A 24 15.83 -29.88 -27.98
C VAL A 24 15.61 -31.36 -27.70
N GLY A 25 14.74 -31.69 -26.76
CA GLY A 25 14.38 -33.07 -26.45
C GLY A 25 13.75 -33.80 -27.65
N HIS A 26 12.91 -33.11 -28.43
CA HIS A 26 12.35 -33.66 -29.67
C HIS A 26 13.44 -33.91 -30.74
N VAL A 27 14.42 -33.01 -30.87
CA VAL A 27 15.56 -33.20 -31.77
C VAL A 27 16.45 -34.38 -31.35
N ARG A 28 16.49 -34.70 -30.06
CA ARG A 28 17.29 -35.79 -29.47
C ARG A 28 16.55 -37.13 -29.34
N ASP A 29 15.30 -37.21 -29.79
CA ASP A 29 14.43 -38.38 -29.58
C ASP A 29 14.25 -38.77 -28.09
N GLU A 30 14.37 -37.79 -27.18
CA GLU A 30 14.14 -37.99 -25.75
C GLU A 30 12.63 -37.94 -25.45
N PRO A 31 12.05 -38.91 -24.71
CA PRO A 31 10.63 -38.89 -24.34
C PRO A 31 10.26 -37.60 -23.61
N GLN A 32 9.49 -36.73 -24.26
CA GLN A 32 8.99 -35.49 -23.66
C GLN A 32 7.60 -35.75 -23.07
N SER A 33 7.49 -35.86 -21.74
CA SER A 33 6.17 -35.90 -21.12
C SER A 33 5.48 -34.55 -21.31
N LEU A 34 4.27 -34.58 -21.86
CA LEU A 34 3.33 -33.48 -21.74
C LEU A 34 2.36 -33.92 -20.65
N VAL A 35 2.62 -33.50 -19.42
CA VAL A 35 1.56 -33.48 -18.42
C VAL A 35 0.70 -32.28 -18.80
N LEU A 36 -0.23 -32.49 -19.74
CA LEU A 36 -1.46 -31.72 -19.67
C LEU A 36 -2.05 -32.14 -18.33
N HIS A 37 -2.13 -31.22 -17.38
CA HIS A 37 -3.09 -31.41 -16.30
C HIS A 37 -4.44 -31.40 -16.99
N ASP A 38 -4.93 -32.58 -17.36
CA ASP A 38 -6.26 -32.77 -17.91
C ASP A 38 -7.23 -32.08 -16.95
N GLY A 39 -8.04 -31.21 -17.54
CA GLY A 39 -8.49 -30.00 -16.89
C GLY A 39 -9.30 -30.19 -15.62
N LEU A 40 -9.18 -29.20 -14.73
CA LEU A 40 -10.26 -28.54 -13.99
C LEU A 40 -11.25 -29.38 -13.15
N ASP A 41 -11.11 -30.70 -13.08
CA ASP A 41 -11.86 -31.62 -12.22
C ASP A 41 -11.03 -31.93 -10.97
N TYR A 42 -10.65 -30.88 -10.24
CA TYR A 42 -10.49 -31.05 -8.81
C TYR A 42 -11.89 -31.17 -8.23
N ASP A 43 -12.16 -32.28 -7.54
CA ASP A 43 -13.39 -32.44 -6.78
C ASP A 43 -13.42 -31.33 -5.71
N ARG A 44 -14.10 -30.23 -6.04
CA ARG A 44 -14.10 -29.03 -5.20
C ARG A 44 -14.93 -29.36 -3.98
N LYS A 45 -14.28 -29.41 -2.82
CA LYS A 45 -15.00 -29.46 -1.56
C LYS A 45 -15.96 -28.28 -1.49
N THR A 46 -17.23 -28.58 -1.24
CA THR A 46 -18.24 -27.57 -0.99
C THR A 46 -18.23 -27.24 0.50
N TYR A 47 -18.00 -25.97 0.82
CA TYR A 47 -18.09 -25.45 2.18
C TYR A 47 -19.47 -24.82 2.38
N LYS A 48 -20.08 -25.02 3.54
CA LYS A 48 -21.37 -24.40 3.90
C LYS A 48 -21.17 -23.31 4.92
N LYS A 49 -20.24 -23.48 5.86
CA LYS A 49 -19.96 -22.51 6.93
C LYS A 49 -18.46 -22.33 7.14
N VAL A 50 -18.00 -21.08 7.20
CA VAL A 50 -16.60 -20.72 7.40
C VAL A 50 -16.47 -19.74 8.57
N LEU A 51 -15.48 -19.99 9.43
CA LEU A 51 -15.06 -19.09 10.49
C LEU A 51 -13.91 -18.19 10.00
N LEU A 52 -14.13 -16.88 9.98
CA LEU A 52 -13.13 -15.87 9.73
C LEU A 52 -12.60 -15.31 11.05
N VAL A 53 -11.27 -15.30 11.22
CA VAL A 53 -10.61 -14.71 12.39
C VAL A 53 -10.05 -13.34 12.01
N GLY A 54 -10.57 -12.29 12.66
CA GLY A 54 -10.12 -10.91 12.45
C GLY A 54 -8.79 -10.59 13.16
N SER A 55 -8.31 -9.36 13.01
CA SER A 55 -7.05 -8.88 13.58
C SER A 55 -7.15 -8.34 15.01
N GLY A 56 -8.35 -8.03 15.49
CA GLY A 56 -8.55 -7.38 16.78
C GLY A 56 -8.38 -5.87 16.72
N GLY A 57 -8.06 -5.26 17.87
CA GLY A 57 -7.83 -3.82 17.96
C GLY A 57 -6.61 -3.39 17.14
N LEU A 58 -6.68 -2.21 16.53
CA LEU A 58 -5.58 -1.71 15.71
C LEU A 58 -4.37 -1.37 16.56
N SER A 59 -3.18 -1.68 16.05
CA SER A 59 -1.90 -1.37 16.67
C SER A 59 -0.87 -0.99 15.59
N ILE A 60 0.24 -0.37 16.00
CA ILE A 60 1.34 -0.09 15.08
C ILE A 60 1.82 -1.43 14.49
N GLY A 61 1.82 -1.52 13.16
CA GLY A 61 2.20 -2.72 12.41
C GLY A 61 1.03 -3.61 12.01
N GLN A 62 -0.15 -3.43 12.60
CA GLN A 62 -1.37 -4.20 12.30
C GLN A 62 -2.61 -3.28 12.37
N ALA A 63 -2.93 -2.62 11.26
CA ALA A 63 -3.91 -1.54 11.21
C ALA A 63 -5.15 -1.91 10.36
N GLY A 64 -5.68 -0.95 9.58
CA GLY A 64 -6.97 -1.11 8.89
C GLY A 64 -6.94 -2.08 7.71
N GLU A 65 -5.76 -2.45 7.21
CA GLU A 65 -5.57 -3.36 6.07
C GLU A 65 -6.29 -4.69 6.26
N PHE A 66 -6.47 -5.14 7.51
CA PHE A 66 -7.18 -6.38 7.85
C PHE A 66 -8.70 -6.19 8.01
N ASP A 67 -9.19 -4.97 8.22
CA ASP A 67 -10.61 -4.65 8.07
C ASP A 67 -11.01 -4.68 6.59
N TYR A 68 -10.20 -4.06 5.72
CA TYR A 68 -10.36 -4.16 4.28
C TYR A 68 -10.27 -5.61 3.78
N SER A 69 -9.21 -6.34 4.14
CA SER A 69 -9.01 -7.72 3.70
C SER A 69 -10.10 -8.66 4.22
N GLY A 70 -10.49 -8.52 5.49
CA GLY A 70 -11.57 -9.28 6.09
C GLY A 70 -12.93 -9.00 5.43
N SER A 71 -13.22 -7.73 5.11
CA SER A 71 -14.44 -7.34 4.38
C SER A 71 -14.50 -7.94 2.97
N GLN A 72 -13.38 -7.94 2.25
CA GLN A 72 -13.27 -8.59 0.94
C GLN A 72 -13.41 -10.12 1.03
N CYS A 73 -12.90 -10.73 2.09
CA CYS A 73 -13.07 -12.16 2.37
C CYS A 73 -14.54 -12.51 2.62
N ILE A 74 -15.25 -11.74 3.46
CA ILE A 74 -16.69 -11.91 3.69
C ILE A 74 -17.43 -11.84 2.36
N LYS A 75 -17.17 -10.80 1.56
CA LYS A 75 -17.80 -10.64 0.24
C LYS A 75 -17.59 -11.85 -0.67
N ALA A 76 -16.34 -12.32 -0.78
CA ALA A 76 -16.01 -13.48 -1.59
C ALA A 76 -16.73 -14.76 -1.13
N LEU A 77 -16.83 -15.00 0.18
CA LEU A 77 -17.54 -16.15 0.76
C LEU A 77 -19.05 -16.07 0.52
N LYS A 78 -19.67 -14.90 0.74
CA LYS A 78 -21.12 -14.70 0.57
C LYS A 78 -21.56 -14.89 -0.88
N GLU A 79 -20.75 -14.45 -1.85
CA GLU A 79 -21.01 -14.71 -3.27
C GLU A 79 -20.97 -16.20 -3.64
N GLU A 80 -20.26 -17.03 -2.88
CA GLU A 80 -20.28 -18.50 -3.05
C GLU A 80 -21.41 -19.17 -2.24
N GLY A 81 -22.28 -18.40 -1.58
CA GLY A 81 -23.38 -18.92 -0.78
C GLY A 81 -22.95 -19.54 0.56
N ILE A 82 -21.76 -19.18 1.07
CA ILE A 82 -21.21 -19.70 2.31
C ILE A 82 -21.71 -18.86 3.50
N GLU A 83 -22.10 -19.51 4.58
CA GLU A 83 -22.38 -18.88 5.87
C GLU A 83 -21.05 -18.44 6.53
N VAL A 84 -20.95 -17.17 6.92
CA VAL A 84 -19.74 -16.59 7.47
C VAL A 84 -19.94 -16.27 8.94
N ILE A 85 -19.09 -16.87 9.78
CA ILE A 85 -18.95 -16.53 11.18
C ILE A 85 -17.69 -15.69 11.33
N LEU A 86 -17.78 -14.53 11.96
CA LEU A 86 -16.63 -13.67 12.22
C LEU A 86 -16.39 -13.58 13.73
N ILE A 87 -15.14 -13.71 14.16
CA ILE A 87 -14.68 -13.22 15.47
C ILE A 87 -13.75 -12.01 15.27
N ASN A 88 -14.15 -10.86 15.82
CA ASN A 88 -13.28 -9.69 15.92
C ASN A 88 -13.78 -8.77 17.05
N PRO A 89 -12.99 -8.49 18.10
CA PRO A 89 -13.40 -7.59 19.18
C PRO A 89 -13.43 -6.11 18.77
N ASN A 90 -12.88 -5.74 17.62
CA ASN A 90 -12.79 -4.34 17.19
C ASN A 90 -14.12 -3.86 16.58
N ILE A 91 -14.94 -3.25 17.43
CA ILE A 91 -16.28 -2.71 17.09
C ILE A 91 -16.27 -1.61 16.03
N ALA A 92 -15.14 -0.95 15.80
CA ALA A 92 -15.03 0.15 14.85
C ALA A 92 -14.82 -0.32 13.39
N THR A 93 -14.68 -1.63 13.17
CA THR A 93 -14.36 -2.19 11.84
C THR A 93 -15.60 -2.40 10.98
N VAL A 94 -15.49 -2.11 9.68
CA VAL A 94 -16.56 -2.33 8.71
C VAL A 94 -16.93 -3.80 8.62
N GLN A 95 -15.97 -4.72 8.69
CA GLN A 95 -16.21 -6.17 8.63
C GLN A 95 -17.12 -6.69 9.76
N THR A 96 -17.20 -5.99 10.90
CA THR A 96 -18.09 -6.35 12.02
C THR A 96 -19.49 -5.76 11.90
N SER A 97 -19.77 -4.99 10.85
CA SER A 97 -21.09 -4.41 10.60
C SER A 97 -22.09 -5.51 10.26
N GLN A 98 -23.25 -5.49 10.92
CA GLN A 98 -24.38 -6.33 10.56
C GLN A 98 -25.33 -5.53 9.66
N ASP A 99 -25.44 -5.96 8.41
CA ASP A 99 -26.37 -5.39 7.45
C ASP A 99 -27.36 -6.46 7.01
N LYS A 100 -28.64 -6.27 7.35
CA LYS A 100 -29.70 -7.23 7.01
C LYS A 100 -30.13 -7.12 5.53
N ASP A 101 -29.90 -5.97 4.90
CA ASP A 101 -30.38 -5.67 3.56
C ASP A 101 -29.29 -5.84 2.50
N ASP A 102 -28.00 -5.83 2.89
CA ASP A 102 -26.85 -6.17 2.03
C ASP A 102 -26.14 -7.44 2.54
N SER A 103 -26.82 -8.58 2.36
CA SER A 103 -26.32 -9.89 2.79
C SER A 103 -25.03 -10.33 2.10
N PHE A 104 -24.56 -9.62 1.07
CA PHE A 104 -23.31 -9.94 0.38
C PHE A 104 -22.09 -9.31 1.05
N ARG A 105 -22.25 -8.33 1.95
CA ARG A 105 -21.14 -7.56 2.55
C ARG A 105 -21.07 -7.64 4.07
N ALA A 106 -21.87 -8.50 4.68
CA ALA A 106 -21.91 -8.71 6.12
C ALA A 106 -21.79 -10.21 6.46
N ALA A 107 -21.07 -10.51 7.54
CA ALA A 107 -21.05 -11.85 8.11
C ALA A 107 -22.42 -12.21 8.70
N ASP A 108 -22.78 -13.50 8.68
CA ASP A 108 -24.05 -13.98 9.22
C ASP A 108 -24.10 -13.91 10.75
N LYS A 109 -22.95 -14.12 11.40
CA LYS A 109 -22.78 -13.94 12.84
C LYS A 109 -21.44 -13.28 13.16
N VAL A 110 -21.45 -12.38 14.13
CA VAL A 110 -20.26 -11.64 14.58
C VAL A 110 -20.09 -11.81 16.08
N TYR A 111 -18.89 -12.23 16.51
CA TYR A 111 -18.48 -12.38 17.89
C TYR A 111 -17.49 -11.28 18.27
N PHE A 112 -17.93 -10.38 19.16
CA PHE A 112 -17.06 -9.38 19.80
C PHE A 112 -16.38 -9.98 21.04
N LEU A 113 -15.48 -10.94 20.80
CA LEU A 113 -14.77 -11.66 21.85
C LEU A 113 -13.25 -11.55 21.67
N PRO A 114 -12.45 -11.76 22.73
CA PRO A 114 -11.01 -11.82 22.62
C PRO A 114 -10.56 -12.89 21.62
N ILE A 115 -9.67 -12.55 20.70
CA ILE A 115 -9.09 -13.52 19.75
C ILE A 115 -8.03 -14.34 20.48
N LYS A 116 -8.48 -15.45 21.06
CA LYS A 116 -7.64 -16.43 21.76
C LYS A 116 -8.02 -17.85 21.34
N PRO A 117 -7.08 -18.81 21.37
CA PRO A 117 -7.33 -20.19 20.97
C PRO A 117 -8.54 -20.82 21.68
N GLU A 118 -8.63 -20.69 23.00
CA GLU A 118 -9.71 -21.27 23.79
C GLU A 118 -11.09 -20.70 23.41
N VAL A 119 -11.17 -19.40 23.15
CA VAL A 119 -12.40 -18.70 22.76
C VAL A 119 -12.82 -19.10 21.34
N VAL A 120 -11.86 -19.12 20.41
CA VAL A 120 -12.10 -19.55 19.03
C VAL A 120 -12.56 -21.00 18.99
N MET A 121 -11.98 -21.86 19.82
CA MET A 121 -12.40 -23.25 19.94
C MET A 121 -13.82 -23.40 20.51
N ASP A 122 -14.23 -22.54 21.44
CA ASP A 122 -15.61 -22.54 21.94
C ASP A 122 -16.61 -22.11 20.87
N ILE A 123 -16.26 -21.13 20.02
CA ILE A 123 -17.06 -20.78 18.83
C ILE A 123 -17.12 -21.96 17.86
N ILE A 124 -16.00 -22.65 17.59
CA ILE A 124 -15.97 -23.83 16.72
C ILE A 124 -16.92 -24.92 17.21
N LYS A 125 -16.95 -25.20 18.53
CA LYS A 125 -17.84 -26.22 19.11
C LYS A 125 -19.32 -25.85 18.93
N GLU A 126 -19.66 -24.58 19.09
CA GLU A 126 -21.02 -24.07 18.99
C GLU A 126 -21.48 -24.01 17.52
N GLU A 127 -20.68 -23.37 16.67
CA GLU A 127 -21.07 -23.05 15.29
C GLU A 127 -20.78 -24.18 14.30
N LYS A 128 -19.83 -25.07 14.62
CA LYS A 128 -19.42 -26.22 13.80
C LYS A 128 -19.12 -25.83 12.33
N PRO A 129 -18.18 -24.89 12.09
CA PRO A 129 -17.80 -24.50 10.74
C PRO A 129 -17.09 -25.65 10.01
N ASP A 130 -17.20 -25.68 8.68
CA ASP A 130 -16.47 -26.63 7.84
C ASP A 130 -15.00 -26.21 7.67
N GLY A 131 -14.75 -24.90 7.68
CA GLY A 131 -13.40 -24.35 7.50
C GLY A 131 -13.14 -23.07 8.31
N ILE A 132 -11.86 -22.74 8.46
CA ILE A 132 -11.36 -21.56 9.14
C ILE A 132 -10.39 -20.79 8.24
N ILE A 133 -10.50 -19.46 8.21
CA ILE A 133 -9.58 -18.55 7.52
C ILE A 133 -8.85 -17.70 8.57
N VAL A 134 -7.52 -17.84 8.60
CA VAL A 134 -6.62 -17.11 9.51
C VAL A 134 -5.65 -16.18 8.79
N SER A 135 -5.55 -16.25 7.47
CA SER A 135 -4.63 -15.46 6.64
C SER A 135 -5.07 -14.02 6.37
N MET A 136 -6.22 -13.60 6.92
CA MET A 136 -6.85 -12.30 6.68
C MET A 136 -6.83 -11.38 7.91
N GLY A 137 -6.37 -11.88 9.07
CA GLY A 137 -6.43 -11.19 10.36
C GLY A 137 -5.06 -10.88 10.96
N GLY A 138 -4.04 -10.70 10.12
CA GLY A 138 -2.68 -10.42 10.55
C GLY A 138 -2.09 -11.53 11.43
N GLN A 139 -1.12 -11.16 12.26
CA GLN A 139 -0.44 -12.13 13.13
C GLN A 139 -1.35 -12.67 14.22
N THR A 140 -2.29 -11.86 14.71
CA THR A 140 -3.22 -12.26 15.76
C THR A 140 -4.04 -13.49 15.34
N ALA A 141 -4.56 -13.48 14.11
CA ALA A 141 -5.28 -14.63 13.57
C ALA A 141 -4.36 -15.83 13.29
N LEU A 142 -3.17 -15.60 12.73
CA LEU A 142 -2.20 -16.66 12.47
C LEU A 142 -1.79 -17.41 13.73
N ASN A 143 -1.46 -16.69 14.81
CA ASN A 143 -1.03 -17.31 16.07
C ASN A 143 -2.11 -18.24 16.64
N VAL A 144 -3.37 -17.84 16.58
CA VAL A 144 -4.50 -18.70 16.96
C VAL A 144 -4.59 -19.94 16.06
N GLY A 145 -4.50 -19.76 14.74
CA GLY A 145 -4.53 -20.87 13.79
C GLY A 145 -3.41 -21.89 14.02
N VAL A 146 -2.19 -21.40 14.26
CA VAL A 146 -1.01 -22.21 14.55
C VAL A 146 -1.20 -23.00 15.84
N GLU A 147 -1.64 -22.36 16.92
CA GLU A 147 -1.84 -23.03 18.21
C GLU A 147 -2.90 -24.12 18.14
N LEU A 148 -4.08 -23.82 17.56
CA LEU A 148 -5.18 -24.80 17.43
C LEU A 148 -4.82 -25.97 16.51
N TRP A 149 -3.94 -25.76 15.53
CA TRP A 149 -3.45 -26.82 14.66
C TRP A 149 -2.41 -27.69 15.36
N ARG A 150 -1.45 -27.09 16.09
CA ARG A 150 -0.40 -27.80 16.85
C ARG A 150 -1.00 -28.70 17.93
N THR A 151 -2.06 -28.25 18.59
CA THR A 151 -2.77 -29.03 19.63
C THR A 151 -3.70 -30.10 19.04
N GLY A 152 -3.84 -30.17 17.71
CA GLY A 152 -4.73 -31.13 17.03
C GLY A 152 -6.21 -30.80 17.16
N GLN A 153 -6.56 -29.61 17.68
CA GLN A 153 -7.95 -29.25 18.00
C GLN A 153 -8.80 -29.01 16.75
N LEU A 154 -8.23 -28.40 15.71
CA LEU A 154 -8.93 -28.21 14.43
C LEU A 154 -9.31 -29.55 13.79
N GLN A 155 -8.36 -30.49 13.77
CA GLN A 155 -8.53 -31.82 13.20
C GLN A 155 -9.56 -32.63 14.00
N ALA A 156 -9.50 -32.59 15.34
CA ALA A 156 -10.46 -33.23 16.21
C ALA A 156 -11.89 -32.69 16.03
N ALA A 157 -12.03 -31.43 15.66
CA ALA A 157 -13.30 -30.78 15.37
C ALA A 157 -13.75 -30.92 13.90
N GLY A 158 -12.92 -31.49 13.03
CA GLY A 158 -13.20 -31.62 11.59
C GLY A 158 -13.19 -30.29 10.82
N VAL A 159 -12.49 -29.26 11.34
CA VAL A 159 -12.40 -27.93 10.72
C VAL A 159 -11.15 -27.84 9.86
N GLU A 160 -11.30 -27.49 8.58
CA GLU A 160 -10.20 -27.36 7.63
C GLU A 160 -9.63 -25.93 7.60
N VAL A 161 -8.31 -25.78 7.53
CA VAL A 161 -7.68 -24.48 7.29
C VAL A 161 -7.75 -24.18 5.79
N LEU A 162 -8.38 -23.06 5.43
CA LEU A 162 -8.58 -22.67 4.03
C LEU A 162 -7.43 -21.77 3.56
N GLY A 163 -6.88 -22.07 2.37
CA GLY A 163 -5.72 -21.38 1.79
C GLY A 163 -4.40 -22.03 2.18
N SER A 164 -3.37 -21.21 2.40
CA SER A 164 -2.06 -21.68 2.88
C SER A 164 -2.21 -22.48 4.17
N GLN A 165 -1.67 -23.69 4.17
CA GLN A 165 -1.76 -24.60 5.32
C GLN A 165 -0.83 -24.16 6.45
N ILE A 166 -1.17 -24.50 7.69
CA ILE A 166 -0.39 -24.09 8.88
C ILE A 166 1.10 -24.46 8.79
N PRO A 167 1.50 -25.67 8.34
CA PRO A 167 2.92 -25.98 8.16
C PRO A 167 3.64 -25.04 7.18
N VAL A 168 2.93 -24.52 6.16
CA VAL A 168 3.49 -23.55 5.21
C VAL A 168 3.67 -22.20 5.88
N ILE A 169 2.68 -21.76 6.65
CA ILE A 169 2.74 -20.52 7.44
C ILE A 169 3.90 -20.58 8.44
N GLU A 170 4.01 -21.67 9.20
CA GLU A 170 5.12 -21.88 10.13
C GLU A 170 6.48 -21.87 9.43
N ALA A 171 6.57 -22.50 8.25
CA ALA A 171 7.80 -22.51 7.46
C ALA A 171 8.22 -21.12 6.94
N THR A 172 7.29 -20.17 6.85
CA THR A 172 7.59 -18.78 6.47
C THR A 172 7.87 -17.86 7.67
N GLU A 173 7.31 -18.16 8.83
CA GLU A 173 7.47 -17.37 10.06
C GLU A 173 8.76 -17.78 10.82
N ASP A 174 9.09 -19.07 10.82
CA ASP A 174 10.30 -19.59 11.45
C ASP A 174 11.50 -19.44 10.52
N ARG A 175 12.50 -18.66 10.95
CA ARG A 175 13.67 -18.33 10.13
C ARG A 175 14.58 -19.52 9.86
N GLU A 176 14.68 -20.48 10.77
CA GLU A 176 15.50 -21.67 10.56
C GLU A 176 14.86 -22.58 9.52
N ILE A 177 13.54 -22.81 9.65
CA ILE A 177 12.77 -23.60 8.67
C ILE A 177 12.78 -22.91 7.31
N PHE A 178 12.54 -21.59 7.27
CA PHE A 178 12.57 -20.81 6.04
C PHE A 178 13.94 -20.89 5.35
N SER A 179 15.03 -20.73 6.11
CA SER A 179 16.40 -20.86 5.58
C SER A 179 16.65 -22.27 5.02
N ALA A 180 16.21 -23.32 5.73
CA ALA A 180 16.33 -24.70 5.26
C ALA A 180 15.56 -24.91 3.95
N LYS A 181 14.33 -24.42 3.86
CA LYS A 181 13.50 -24.49 2.65
C LYS A 181 14.13 -23.77 1.45
N LEU A 182 14.68 -22.57 1.65
CA LEU A 182 15.35 -21.86 0.56
C LEU A 182 16.64 -22.55 0.11
N LYS A 183 17.36 -23.22 1.01
CA LYS A 183 18.54 -24.05 0.66
C LYS A 183 18.16 -25.27 -0.19
N GLU A 184 16.99 -25.86 -0.01
CA GLU A 184 16.52 -26.99 -0.83
C GLU A 184 16.42 -26.65 -2.33
N ILE A 185 16.29 -25.36 -2.65
CA ILE A 185 16.16 -24.86 -4.02
C ILE A 185 17.31 -23.93 -4.44
N ASP A 186 18.43 -23.96 -3.72
CA ASP A 186 19.63 -23.15 -3.99
C ASP A 186 19.36 -21.64 -4.07
N GLU A 187 18.43 -21.13 -3.26
CA GLU A 187 18.13 -19.70 -3.19
C GLU A 187 18.93 -18.99 -2.09
N THR A 188 19.23 -17.71 -2.33
CA THR A 188 20.04 -16.90 -1.43
C THR A 188 19.15 -16.17 -0.42
N ILE A 189 19.32 -16.50 0.86
CA ILE A 189 18.73 -15.78 1.99
C ILE A 189 19.78 -14.88 2.63
N ALA A 190 19.36 -13.75 3.20
CA ALA A 190 20.24 -12.97 4.08
C ALA A 190 20.76 -13.87 5.22
N LEU A 191 22.07 -13.79 5.52
CA LEU A 191 22.62 -14.59 6.61
C LEU A 191 21.96 -14.16 7.92
N SER A 192 21.36 -15.11 8.62
CA SER A 192 20.63 -14.92 9.86
C SER A 192 20.85 -16.12 10.77
N TYR A 193 21.12 -15.87 12.04
CA TYR A 193 21.20 -16.91 13.08
C TYR A 193 20.36 -16.52 14.29
N SER A 194 19.66 -17.49 14.87
CA SER A 194 19.00 -17.35 16.17
C SER A 194 20.00 -17.45 17.31
N ALA A 195 19.70 -16.75 18.40
CA ALA A 195 20.41 -16.86 19.66
C ALA A 195 19.41 -16.79 20.83
N THR A 196 19.60 -17.66 21.81
CA THR A 196 18.84 -17.71 23.08
C THR A 196 19.66 -17.21 24.26
N SER A 197 20.93 -16.87 24.03
CA SER A 197 21.81 -16.24 24.99
C SER A 197 22.68 -15.16 24.35
N ILE A 198 23.26 -14.28 25.18
CA ILE A 198 24.19 -13.24 24.70
C ILE A 198 25.44 -13.87 24.07
N ASP A 199 25.94 -14.99 24.60
CA ASP A 199 27.12 -15.66 24.06
C ASP A 199 26.84 -16.27 22.69
N GLU A 200 25.67 -16.90 22.50
CA GLU A 200 25.23 -17.38 21.19
C GLU A 200 25.08 -16.22 20.19
N ALA A 201 24.59 -15.06 20.62
CA ALA A 201 24.46 -13.88 19.77
C ALA A 201 25.82 -13.38 19.29
N VAL A 202 26.84 -13.39 20.16
CA VAL A 202 28.21 -13.03 19.81
C VAL A 202 28.81 -14.05 18.85
N GLU A 203 28.58 -15.34 19.05
CA GLU A 203 29.04 -16.38 18.12
C GLU A 203 28.40 -16.21 16.73
N ALA A 204 27.09 -15.97 16.67
CA ALA A 204 26.37 -15.67 15.45
C ALA A 204 26.94 -14.44 14.73
N ALA A 205 27.15 -13.34 15.45
CA ALA A 205 27.71 -12.12 14.88
C ALA A 205 29.14 -12.31 14.36
N ASN A 206 29.95 -13.14 15.01
CA ASN A 206 31.29 -13.48 14.53
C ASN A 206 31.27 -14.35 13.26
N LYS A 207 30.24 -15.21 13.09
CA LYS A 207 30.04 -15.97 11.84
C LYS A 207 29.62 -15.08 10.67
N ILE A 208 28.77 -14.08 10.93
CA ILE A 208 28.28 -13.13 9.91
C ILE A 208 29.34 -12.07 9.58
N GLY A 209 30.00 -11.52 10.59
CA GLY A 209 30.82 -10.33 10.52
C GLY A 209 30.04 -9.05 10.85
N TYR A 210 30.63 -8.16 11.65
CA TYR A 210 30.04 -6.86 11.98
C TYR A 210 30.15 -5.86 10.82
N PRO A 211 29.25 -4.86 10.75
CA PRO A 211 28.05 -4.66 11.59
C PRO A 211 26.97 -5.74 11.38
N VAL A 212 26.12 -5.95 12.40
CA VAL A 212 24.98 -6.88 12.36
C VAL A 212 23.69 -6.21 12.79
N LEU A 213 22.56 -6.71 12.33
CA LEU A 213 21.23 -6.33 12.79
C LEU A 213 20.77 -7.33 13.86
N ILE A 214 20.23 -6.82 14.97
CA ILE A 214 19.58 -7.61 16.01
C ILE A 214 18.07 -7.43 15.86
N ARG A 215 17.28 -8.49 15.99
CA ARG A 215 15.81 -8.44 16.08
C ARG A 215 15.31 -9.38 17.16
N ALA A 216 14.22 -9.04 17.83
CA ALA A 216 13.51 -10.00 18.68
C ALA A 216 12.74 -11.00 17.79
N ALA A 217 12.77 -12.29 18.13
CA ALA A 217 11.94 -13.28 17.45
C ALA A 217 10.46 -13.09 17.79
N PHE A 218 9.55 -13.49 16.89
CA PHE A 218 8.09 -13.39 17.02
C PHE A 218 7.53 -11.98 17.28
N ALA A 219 8.32 -10.94 16.98
CA ALA A 219 7.93 -9.55 17.12
C ALA A 219 7.51 -8.95 15.76
N LEU A 220 6.34 -8.33 15.70
CA LEU A 220 5.86 -7.59 14.53
C LEU A 220 6.49 -6.21 14.46
N GLY A 221 6.66 -5.70 13.24
CA GLY A 221 7.16 -4.34 13.02
C GLY A 221 8.50 -4.09 13.69
N GLY A 222 9.38 -5.11 13.73
CA GLY A 222 10.74 -5.05 14.24
C GLY A 222 10.93 -4.58 15.69
N LEU A 223 9.94 -4.76 16.57
CA LEU A 223 10.07 -4.37 17.99
C LEU A 223 11.35 -4.96 18.61
N GLY A 224 12.13 -4.13 19.30
CA GLY A 224 13.39 -4.55 19.93
C GLY A 224 14.58 -4.71 18.98
N SER A 225 14.44 -4.31 17.71
CA SER A 225 15.53 -4.40 16.73
C SER A 225 16.49 -3.21 16.72
N GLY A 226 17.69 -3.44 16.18
CA GLY A 226 18.63 -2.39 15.82
C GLY A 226 20.02 -2.90 15.45
N PHE A 227 20.87 -2.00 14.97
CA PHE A 227 22.19 -2.35 14.44
C PHE A 227 23.29 -2.24 15.51
N ALA A 228 24.14 -3.26 15.58
CA ALA A 228 25.35 -3.28 16.39
C ALA A 228 26.57 -3.21 15.48
N ALA A 229 27.39 -2.18 15.66
CA ALA A 229 28.64 -2.00 14.91
C ALA A 229 29.78 -2.87 15.44
N ASP A 230 29.69 -3.31 16.71
CA ASP A 230 30.67 -4.14 17.38
C ASP A 230 30.05 -5.02 18.47
N GLU A 231 30.87 -5.89 19.07
CA GLU A 231 30.46 -6.81 20.13
C GLU A 231 29.91 -6.11 21.38
N LYS A 232 30.43 -4.92 21.71
CA LYS A 232 30.00 -4.19 22.90
C LYS A 232 28.59 -3.65 22.71
N GLU A 233 28.30 -3.08 21.53
CA GLU A 233 26.95 -2.67 21.16
C GLU A 233 26.00 -3.86 21.11
N LEU A 234 26.43 -4.97 20.49
CA LEU A 234 25.65 -6.21 20.41
C LEU A 234 25.23 -6.71 21.78
N LYS A 235 26.17 -6.83 22.73
CA LYS A 235 25.88 -7.29 24.09
C LYS A 235 24.88 -6.38 24.80
N SER A 236 25.00 -5.06 24.64
CA SER A 236 24.06 -4.10 25.24
C SER A 236 22.66 -4.23 24.67
N MET A 237 22.55 -4.41 23.35
CA MET A 237 21.28 -4.52 22.66
C MET A 237 20.61 -5.89 22.89
N ALA A 238 21.38 -6.98 22.83
CA ALA A 238 20.91 -8.33 23.14
C ALA A 238 20.35 -8.41 24.56
N ALA A 239 21.03 -7.82 25.56
CA ALA A 239 20.53 -7.77 26.94
C ALA A 239 19.16 -7.07 27.06
N LYS A 240 18.92 -6.02 26.25
CA LYS A 240 17.61 -5.36 26.20
C LYS A 240 16.58 -6.23 25.48
N ALA A 241 16.93 -6.81 24.34
CA ALA A 241 16.02 -7.64 23.55
C ALA A 241 15.58 -8.89 24.33
N PHE A 242 16.48 -9.54 25.07
CA PHE A 242 16.17 -10.69 25.93
C PHE A 242 15.28 -10.35 27.13
N SER A 243 15.10 -9.07 27.48
CA SER A 243 14.11 -8.68 28.49
C SER A 243 12.67 -8.78 27.98
N THR A 244 12.49 -8.92 26.67
CA THR A 244 11.18 -8.92 25.99
C THR A 244 10.93 -10.15 25.12
N SER A 245 11.95 -10.94 24.80
CA SER A 245 11.81 -12.18 24.01
C SER A 245 12.85 -13.21 24.44
N ASP A 246 12.46 -14.48 24.47
CA ASP A 246 13.36 -15.59 24.83
C ASP A 246 14.37 -15.93 23.71
N GLN A 247 14.17 -15.39 22.51
CA GLN A 247 15.02 -15.62 21.34
C GLN A 247 15.21 -14.31 20.56
N ILE A 248 16.43 -14.08 20.10
CA ILE A 248 16.78 -12.98 19.19
C ILE A 248 17.39 -13.53 17.90
N LEU A 249 17.35 -12.73 16.85
CA LEU A 249 17.93 -12.99 15.54
C LEU A 249 19.07 -12.01 15.28
N ILE A 250 20.19 -12.54 14.79
CA ILE A 250 21.36 -11.77 14.36
C ILE A 250 21.47 -11.90 12.85
N ASP A 251 21.27 -10.80 12.14
CA ASP A 251 21.27 -10.76 10.68
C ASP A 251 22.45 -9.98 10.10
N GLN A 252 22.80 -10.32 8.88
CA GLN A 252 23.74 -9.59 8.04
C GLN A 252 23.28 -8.14 7.83
N ASP A 253 24.22 -7.20 8.01
CA ASP A 253 23.98 -5.83 7.62
C ASP A 253 23.98 -5.68 6.09
N LEU A 254 22.81 -5.38 5.56
CA LEU A 254 22.56 -5.11 4.15
C LEU A 254 22.15 -3.64 3.94
N ARG A 255 22.44 -2.74 4.91
CA ARG A 255 22.07 -1.32 4.82
C ARG A 255 22.56 -0.69 3.52
N GLY A 256 21.67 0.09 2.90
CA GLY A 256 21.96 0.77 1.63
C GLY A 256 21.69 -0.07 0.37
N TRP A 257 21.35 -1.36 0.51
CA TRP A 257 20.81 -2.13 -0.61
C TRP A 257 19.40 -1.66 -0.94
N LYS A 258 18.97 -1.88 -2.20
CA LYS A 258 17.60 -1.60 -2.62
C LYS A 258 16.67 -2.61 -1.97
N GLU A 259 15.56 -2.14 -1.39
CA GLU A 259 14.53 -3.01 -0.81
C GLU A 259 13.32 -3.07 -1.75
N LEU A 260 12.91 -4.28 -2.11
CA LEU A 260 11.90 -4.57 -3.12
C LEU A 260 10.90 -5.57 -2.59
N GLU A 261 9.63 -5.41 -2.96
CA GLU A 261 8.54 -6.29 -2.53
C GLU A 261 7.74 -6.78 -3.73
N TYR A 262 7.28 -8.03 -3.69
CA TYR A 262 6.38 -8.59 -4.70
C TYR A 262 5.18 -9.22 -4.02
N GLU A 263 3.99 -8.91 -4.54
CA GLU A 263 2.74 -9.57 -4.17
C GLU A 263 2.50 -10.71 -5.14
N VAL A 264 2.48 -11.93 -4.63
CA VAL A 264 2.40 -13.16 -5.43
C VAL A 264 1.09 -13.86 -5.14
N VAL A 265 0.42 -14.31 -6.20
CA VAL A 265 -0.82 -15.08 -6.09
C VAL A 265 -0.63 -16.43 -6.75
N ARG A 266 -0.98 -17.50 -6.02
CA ARG A 266 -0.87 -18.89 -6.50
C ARG A 266 -2.16 -19.66 -6.23
N ASP A 267 -2.67 -20.34 -7.26
CA ASP A 267 -3.82 -21.24 -7.12
C ASP A 267 -3.43 -22.71 -6.94
N SER A 268 -4.42 -23.56 -6.64
CA SER A 268 -4.22 -25.01 -6.45
C SER A 268 -3.87 -25.76 -7.74
N SER A 269 -3.99 -25.12 -8.90
CA SER A 269 -3.59 -25.65 -10.22
C SER A 269 -2.20 -25.15 -10.65
N ASP A 270 -1.44 -24.55 -9.73
CA ASP A 270 -0.09 -24.04 -9.91
C ASP A 270 0.04 -22.85 -10.90
N ASN A 271 -1.08 -22.20 -11.23
CA ASN A 271 -1.00 -20.87 -11.83
C ASN A 271 -0.46 -19.91 -10.77
N CYS A 272 0.62 -19.20 -11.10
CA CYS A 272 1.35 -18.36 -10.17
C CYS A 272 1.78 -17.08 -10.87
N VAL A 273 1.36 -15.92 -10.36
CA VAL A 273 1.57 -14.60 -10.98
C VAL A 273 2.04 -13.59 -9.94
N THR A 274 2.79 -12.57 -10.36
CA THR A 274 3.14 -11.42 -9.51
C THR A 274 2.23 -10.23 -9.82
N VAL A 275 1.31 -9.93 -8.90
CA VAL A 275 0.24 -8.92 -9.10
C VAL A 275 0.78 -7.50 -8.97
N CYS A 276 1.73 -7.27 -8.08
CA CYS A 276 2.34 -5.96 -7.89
C CYS A 276 3.78 -6.14 -7.48
N ASN A 277 4.61 -5.21 -7.89
CA ASN A 277 5.96 -5.08 -7.37
C ASN A 277 6.19 -3.65 -6.89
N MET A 278 6.95 -3.51 -5.82
CA MET A 278 7.14 -2.25 -5.12
C MET A 278 8.62 -2.02 -4.88
N GLU A 279 9.04 -0.77 -5.00
CA GLU A 279 10.40 -0.33 -4.71
C GLU A 279 10.37 0.68 -3.56
N ASN A 280 11.15 0.40 -2.53
CA ASN A 280 11.29 1.29 -1.39
C ASN A 280 12.21 2.46 -1.80
N PHE A 281 11.74 3.69 -1.58
CA PHE A 281 12.54 4.91 -1.76
C PHE A 281 13.64 4.98 -0.71
N ASP A 282 13.28 4.65 0.53
CA ASP A 282 14.23 4.47 1.62
C ASP A 282 14.97 3.13 1.43
N PRO A 283 16.31 3.10 1.51
CA PRO A 283 17.06 1.86 1.35
C PRO A 283 16.91 0.96 2.58
N LEU A 284 17.30 -0.31 2.41
CA LEU A 284 17.20 -1.31 3.48
C LEU A 284 17.83 -0.81 4.79
N GLY A 285 17.13 -1.10 5.88
CA GLY A 285 17.46 -0.68 7.24
C GLY A 285 16.38 0.20 7.88
N ILE A 286 15.43 0.67 7.07
CA ILE A 286 14.17 1.27 7.50
C ILE A 286 13.06 0.28 7.12
N HIS A 287 12.21 -0.08 8.07
CA HIS A 287 11.14 -1.04 7.86
C HIS A 287 10.20 -0.58 6.72
N THR A 288 9.77 -1.45 5.82
CA THR A 288 8.88 -1.12 4.68
C THR A 288 7.63 -0.31 5.08
N GLY A 289 7.06 -0.63 6.24
CA GLY A 289 5.97 0.13 6.87
C GLY A 289 6.30 1.60 7.20
N ASP A 290 7.55 1.92 7.53
CA ASP A 290 8.07 3.28 7.77
C ASP A 290 8.82 3.86 6.56
N SER A 291 8.95 3.10 5.47
CA SER A 291 9.55 3.57 4.22
C SER A 291 8.51 4.26 3.34
N ILE A 292 8.98 5.23 2.55
CA ILE A 292 8.27 5.67 1.34
C ILE A 292 8.40 4.56 0.31
N VAL A 293 7.29 4.18 -0.34
CA VAL A 293 7.26 3.04 -1.27
C VAL A 293 6.61 3.46 -2.59
N VAL A 294 7.16 2.98 -3.71
CA VAL A 294 6.72 3.32 -5.06
C VAL A 294 6.26 2.07 -5.80
N ALA A 295 5.13 2.15 -6.49
CA ALA A 295 4.66 1.10 -7.40
C ALA A 295 4.39 1.67 -8.81
N PRO A 296 4.81 0.98 -9.89
CA PRO A 296 5.72 -0.18 -9.89
C PRO A 296 7.17 0.22 -9.52
N SER A 297 8.12 -0.72 -9.46
CA SER A 297 9.55 -0.39 -9.36
C SER A 297 10.02 0.49 -10.52
N GLN A 298 10.95 1.41 -10.26
CA GLN A 298 11.43 2.42 -11.20
C GLN A 298 12.87 2.19 -11.68
N THR A 299 13.72 1.55 -10.85
CA THR A 299 15.17 1.51 -11.10
C THR A 299 15.72 0.14 -11.43
N LEU A 300 14.85 -0.86 -11.59
CA LEU A 300 15.24 -2.20 -12.03
C LEU A 300 15.38 -2.25 -13.55
N THR A 301 16.46 -2.85 -14.01
CA THR A 301 16.53 -3.33 -15.39
C THR A 301 15.53 -4.47 -15.59
N ASN A 302 15.15 -4.71 -16.83
CA ASN A 302 14.29 -5.84 -17.19
C ASN A 302 14.84 -7.18 -16.66
N ARG A 303 16.16 -7.34 -16.68
CA ARG A 303 16.83 -8.56 -16.23
C ARG A 303 16.72 -8.74 -14.72
N GLU A 304 16.95 -7.69 -13.93
CA GLU A 304 16.76 -7.72 -12.47
C GLU A 304 15.30 -7.98 -12.11
N TYR A 305 14.36 -7.29 -12.76
CA TYR A 305 12.93 -7.50 -12.55
C TYR A 305 12.52 -8.96 -12.77
N PHE A 306 12.81 -9.52 -13.94
CA PHE A 306 12.39 -10.89 -14.26
C PHE A 306 13.20 -11.96 -13.52
N MET A 307 14.42 -11.65 -13.07
CA MET A 307 15.17 -12.49 -12.13
C MET A 307 14.41 -12.60 -10.80
N LEU A 308 14.10 -11.46 -10.17
CA LEU A 308 13.41 -11.43 -8.87
C LEU A 308 11.99 -12.00 -8.98
N ARG A 309 11.24 -11.65 -10.04
CA ARG A 309 9.93 -12.25 -10.33
C ARG A 309 9.98 -13.77 -10.42
N ARG A 310 10.91 -14.32 -11.23
CA ARG A 310 11.06 -15.78 -11.36
C ARG A 310 11.41 -16.42 -10.02
N THR A 311 12.29 -15.80 -9.25
CA THR A 311 12.63 -16.25 -7.90
C THR A 311 11.40 -16.25 -6.99
N ALA A 312 10.54 -15.23 -7.06
CA ALA A 312 9.30 -15.17 -6.31
C ALA A 312 8.40 -16.38 -6.61
N LEU A 313 8.15 -16.65 -7.90
CA LEU A 313 7.33 -17.79 -8.30
C LEU A 313 7.95 -19.13 -7.87
N LYS A 314 9.26 -19.27 -7.98
CA LYS A 314 10.00 -20.48 -7.57
C LYS A 314 9.87 -20.73 -6.06
N VAL A 315 10.07 -19.71 -5.24
CA VAL A 315 9.97 -19.78 -3.78
C VAL A 315 8.54 -20.11 -3.35
N VAL A 316 7.55 -19.37 -3.87
CA VAL A 316 6.12 -19.56 -3.53
C VAL A 316 5.63 -20.95 -3.90
N ARG A 317 6.04 -21.47 -5.07
CA ARG A 317 5.76 -22.86 -5.48
C ARG A 317 6.39 -23.87 -4.54
N HIS A 318 7.67 -23.69 -4.21
CA HIS A 318 8.42 -24.62 -3.36
C HIS A 318 7.84 -24.69 -1.94
N LEU A 319 7.43 -23.54 -1.38
CA LEU A 319 6.78 -23.48 -0.07
C LEU A 319 5.36 -24.07 -0.07
N GLY A 320 4.72 -24.17 -1.24
CA GLY A 320 3.36 -24.71 -1.35
C GLY A 320 2.26 -23.73 -0.93
N ILE A 321 2.52 -22.42 -1.06
CA ILE A 321 1.55 -21.36 -0.74
C ILE A 321 0.35 -21.44 -1.69
N VAL A 322 -0.87 -21.27 -1.16
CA VAL A 322 -2.12 -21.20 -1.93
C VAL A 322 -2.93 -20.01 -1.44
N GLY A 323 -3.27 -19.11 -2.36
CA GLY A 323 -3.81 -17.79 -2.04
C GLY A 323 -2.80 -16.72 -2.42
N GLU A 324 -2.47 -15.84 -1.48
CA GLU A 324 -1.62 -14.68 -1.68
C GLU A 324 -0.48 -14.65 -0.64
N CYS A 325 0.67 -14.12 -1.03
CA CYS A 325 1.76 -13.79 -0.14
C CYS A 325 2.61 -12.62 -0.65
N ASN A 326 3.23 -11.91 0.30
CA ASN A 326 4.26 -10.92 0.04
C ASN A 326 5.65 -11.55 0.17
N ILE A 327 6.56 -11.25 -0.76
CA ILE A 327 7.99 -11.63 -0.69
C ILE A 327 8.87 -10.38 -0.79
N GLN A 328 9.91 -10.32 0.04
CA GLN A 328 10.81 -9.18 0.14
C GLN A 328 12.25 -9.53 -0.27
N TYR A 329 12.90 -8.60 -0.95
CA TYR A 329 14.27 -8.73 -1.44
C TYR A 329 15.14 -7.54 -1.03
N ALA A 330 16.41 -7.83 -0.76
CA ALA A 330 17.48 -6.84 -0.85
C ALA A 330 18.27 -7.07 -2.14
N LEU A 331 18.34 -6.07 -3.01
CA LEU A 331 19.13 -6.09 -4.25
C LEU A 331 20.34 -5.16 -4.13
N HIS A 332 21.52 -5.66 -4.48
CA HIS A 332 22.75 -4.88 -4.45
C HIS A 332 22.66 -3.76 -5.51
N PRO A 333 22.97 -2.49 -5.20
CA PRO A 333 22.74 -1.38 -6.13
C PRO A 333 23.57 -1.41 -7.42
N GLU A 334 24.69 -2.14 -7.42
CA GLU A 334 25.66 -2.17 -8.54
C GLU A 334 25.83 -3.58 -9.15
N SER A 335 25.01 -4.57 -8.75
CA SER A 335 25.12 -5.93 -9.29
C SER A 335 23.82 -6.71 -9.12
N GLU A 336 23.65 -7.81 -9.85
CA GLU A 336 22.48 -8.70 -9.74
C GLU A 336 22.47 -9.57 -8.46
N ARG A 337 23.38 -9.33 -7.52
CA ARG A 337 23.35 -10.02 -6.22
C ARG A 337 22.10 -9.59 -5.46
N TYR A 338 21.30 -10.56 -5.06
CA TYR A 338 20.14 -10.33 -4.20
C TYR A 338 20.13 -11.31 -3.01
N CYS A 339 19.38 -10.95 -1.99
CA CYS A 339 19.01 -11.82 -0.88
C CYS A 339 17.50 -11.78 -0.71
N ILE A 340 16.87 -12.92 -0.48
CA ILE A 340 15.51 -12.99 0.04
C ILE A 340 15.56 -12.60 1.51
N ILE A 341 14.71 -11.64 1.90
CA ILE A 341 14.60 -11.18 3.29
C ILE A 341 13.55 -12.00 4.01
N GLU A 342 12.33 -12.07 3.50
CA GLU A 342 11.24 -12.85 4.10
C GLU A 342 10.11 -13.11 3.10
N VAL A 343 9.22 -14.03 3.48
CA VAL A 343 7.93 -14.26 2.83
C VAL A 343 6.86 -14.20 3.89
N ASN A 344 5.79 -13.45 3.66
CA ASN A 344 4.62 -13.38 4.52
C ASN A 344 3.48 -14.16 3.85
N ALA A 345 3.20 -15.40 4.29
CA ALA A 345 2.18 -16.28 3.70
C ALA A 345 0.73 -15.90 4.11
N ARG A 346 0.41 -14.62 4.04
CA ARG A 346 -0.88 -14.02 4.40
C ARG A 346 -1.05 -12.65 3.73
N LEU A 347 -2.26 -12.12 3.80
CA LEU A 347 -2.51 -10.72 3.47
C LEU A 347 -1.71 -9.81 4.41
N SER A 348 -1.40 -8.62 3.91
CA SER A 348 -0.50 -7.67 4.54
C SER A 348 -0.93 -6.23 4.22
N ARG A 349 -0.26 -5.27 4.83
CA ARG A 349 -0.38 -3.86 4.44
C ARG A 349 0.06 -3.64 3.00
N SER A 350 1.15 -4.31 2.58
CA SER A 350 1.66 -4.28 1.21
C SER A 350 0.64 -4.84 0.22
N SER A 351 -0.12 -5.88 0.59
CA SER A 351 -1.18 -6.43 -0.27
C SER A 351 -2.41 -5.52 -0.36
N ALA A 352 -2.77 -4.81 0.73
CA ALA A 352 -3.79 -3.77 0.67
C ALA A 352 -3.36 -2.62 -0.25
N LEU A 353 -2.14 -2.10 -0.06
CA LEU A 353 -1.54 -1.06 -0.92
C LEU A 353 -1.52 -1.50 -2.39
N ALA A 354 -1.04 -2.71 -2.68
CA ALA A 354 -0.99 -3.26 -4.03
C ALA A 354 -2.38 -3.41 -4.64
N SER A 355 -3.39 -3.81 -3.86
CA SER A 355 -4.77 -3.88 -4.34
C SER A 355 -5.28 -2.51 -4.78
N LYS A 356 -4.97 -1.46 -3.99
CA LYS A 356 -5.36 -0.08 -4.33
C LYS A 356 -4.54 0.48 -5.48
N ALA A 357 -3.25 0.16 -5.57
CA ALA A 357 -2.36 0.63 -6.63
C ALA A 357 -2.74 0.04 -7.99
N THR A 358 -3.07 -1.25 -8.03
CA THR A 358 -3.32 -1.98 -9.28
C THR A 358 -4.80 -2.00 -9.67
N GLY A 359 -5.72 -1.91 -8.71
CA GLY A 359 -7.15 -2.22 -8.88
C GLY A 359 -7.47 -3.72 -8.76
N TYR A 360 -6.48 -4.58 -8.55
CA TYR A 360 -6.63 -6.03 -8.40
C TYR A 360 -6.97 -6.39 -6.94
N PRO A 361 -8.16 -6.95 -6.62
CA PRO A 361 -8.57 -7.16 -5.24
C PRO A 361 -7.95 -8.44 -4.64
N LEU A 362 -6.71 -8.34 -4.14
CA LEU A 362 -5.90 -9.49 -3.70
C LEU A 362 -6.62 -10.36 -2.65
N ALA A 363 -7.20 -9.74 -1.60
CA ALA A 363 -7.91 -10.49 -0.55
C ALA A 363 -9.12 -11.26 -1.09
N TYR A 364 -9.91 -10.66 -1.99
CA TYR A 364 -11.04 -11.33 -2.62
C TYR A 364 -10.61 -12.53 -3.47
N VAL A 365 -9.57 -12.34 -4.29
CA VAL A 365 -9.02 -13.42 -5.12
C VAL A 365 -8.46 -14.53 -4.24
N ALA A 366 -7.62 -14.19 -3.24
CA ALA A 366 -7.06 -15.14 -2.29
C ALA A 366 -8.14 -15.96 -1.58
N THR A 367 -9.26 -15.35 -1.17
CA THR A 367 -10.39 -16.08 -0.60
C THR A 367 -11.01 -17.05 -1.61
N LYS A 368 -11.25 -16.66 -2.86
CA LYS A 368 -11.78 -17.60 -3.88
C LYS A 368 -10.80 -18.75 -4.14
N LEU A 369 -9.50 -18.49 -4.14
CA LEU A 369 -8.46 -19.53 -4.28
C LEU A 369 -8.45 -20.49 -3.08
N SER A 370 -8.66 -19.99 -1.87
CA SER A 370 -8.76 -20.80 -0.65
C SER A 370 -9.92 -21.81 -0.68
N LEU A 371 -10.93 -21.58 -1.53
CA LEU A 371 -12.06 -22.47 -1.80
C LEU A 371 -11.80 -23.44 -2.97
N GLY A 372 -10.58 -23.51 -3.51
CA GLY A 372 -10.22 -24.38 -4.64
C GLY A 372 -10.66 -23.86 -6.01
N LYS A 373 -10.93 -22.54 -6.14
CA LYS A 373 -11.04 -21.91 -7.47
C LYS A 373 -9.66 -21.65 -8.06
N ASN A 374 -9.64 -21.42 -9.36
CA ASN A 374 -8.42 -21.17 -10.12
C ASN A 374 -8.45 -19.73 -10.63
N LEU A 375 -7.27 -19.13 -10.84
CA LEU A 375 -7.14 -17.76 -11.34
C LEU A 375 -7.87 -17.56 -12.67
N VAL A 376 -7.86 -18.59 -13.53
CA VAL A 376 -8.54 -18.57 -14.83
C VAL A 376 -10.07 -18.57 -14.75
N SER A 377 -10.65 -19.02 -13.63
CA SER A 377 -12.12 -19.06 -13.45
C SER A 377 -12.67 -17.86 -12.70
N ILE A 378 -11.82 -17.11 -12.00
CA ILE A 378 -12.19 -15.88 -11.31
C ILE A 378 -12.19 -14.73 -12.33
N ARG A 379 -13.26 -13.92 -12.34
CA ARG A 379 -13.37 -12.75 -13.22
C ARG A 379 -12.62 -11.56 -12.63
N ASN A 380 -11.98 -10.77 -13.49
CA ASN A 380 -11.48 -9.45 -13.09
C ASN A 380 -12.69 -8.52 -12.89
N SER A 381 -12.89 -8.04 -11.66
CA SER A 381 -14.00 -7.16 -11.27
C SER A 381 -13.95 -5.77 -11.91
N VAL A 382 -12.76 -5.31 -12.31
CA VAL A 382 -12.54 -3.99 -12.94
C VAL A 382 -12.97 -4.00 -14.41
N THR A 383 -12.48 -4.96 -15.20
CA THR A 383 -12.77 -5.05 -16.64
C THR A 383 -14.05 -5.84 -16.94
N LYS A 384 -14.42 -6.79 -16.07
CA LYS A 384 -15.54 -7.75 -16.18
C LYS A 384 -15.48 -8.70 -17.38
N THR A 385 -14.56 -8.48 -18.33
CA THR A 385 -14.39 -9.27 -19.56
C THR A 385 -13.19 -10.22 -19.48
N THR A 386 -12.19 -9.91 -18.66
CA THR A 386 -10.99 -10.74 -18.46
C THR A 386 -11.07 -11.59 -17.18
N THR A 387 -10.04 -12.40 -16.92
CA THR A 387 -9.92 -13.25 -15.73
C THR A 387 -8.95 -12.64 -14.71
N ALA A 388 -8.83 -13.23 -13.53
CA ALA A 388 -7.85 -12.84 -12.52
C ALA A 388 -6.43 -13.40 -12.81
N CYS A 389 -6.26 -14.18 -13.89
CA CYS A 389 -4.98 -14.82 -14.25
C CYS A 389 -4.12 -13.92 -15.14
N PHE A 390 -3.64 -12.81 -14.59
CA PHE A 390 -2.76 -11.86 -15.30
C PHE A 390 -1.91 -11.08 -14.29
N GLU A 391 -0.91 -10.37 -14.80
CA GLU A 391 -0.11 -9.40 -14.04
C GLU A 391 -0.54 -7.99 -14.45
N PRO A 392 -1.06 -7.17 -13.53
CA PRO A 392 -1.46 -5.80 -13.82
C PRO A 392 -0.37 -4.95 -14.48
N SER A 393 -0.79 -4.05 -15.36
CA SER A 393 0.05 -3.02 -15.97
C SER A 393 -0.46 -1.63 -15.57
N LEU A 394 0.44 -0.77 -15.09
CA LEU A 394 0.11 0.56 -14.59
C LEU A 394 0.72 1.61 -15.52
N ASP A 395 -0.11 2.49 -16.08
CA ASP A 395 0.32 3.65 -16.88
C ASP A 395 0.45 4.94 -16.03
N TYR A 396 0.66 4.74 -14.74
CA TYR A 396 0.83 5.73 -13.70
C TYR A 396 1.81 5.23 -12.62
N CYS A 397 2.19 6.13 -11.73
CA CYS A 397 3.06 5.89 -10.59
C CYS A 397 2.27 6.13 -9.30
N VAL A 398 2.44 5.23 -8.34
CA VAL A 398 1.85 5.29 -7.01
C VAL A 398 2.95 5.51 -5.99
N VAL A 399 2.73 6.42 -5.04
CA VAL A 399 3.60 6.57 -3.87
C VAL A 399 2.78 6.37 -2.60
N LYS A 400 3.23 5.43 -1.77
CA LYS A 400 2.84 5.35 -0.38
C LYS A 400 3.83 6.14 0.48
N MET A 401 3.30 6.95 1.39
CA MET A 401 4.10 7.67 2.39
C MET A 401 3.52 7.40 3.79
N PRO A 402 4.34 6.97 4.77
CA PRO A 402 3.86 6.73 6.12
C PRO A 402 3.44 8.02 6.82
N ARG A 403 2.57 7.87 7.81
CA ARG A 403 2.12 8.92 8.74
C ARG A 403 2.67 8.63 10.12
N TRP A 404 3.35 9.61 10.71
CA TRP A 404 3.86 9.54 12.08
C TRP A 404 3.20 10.57 12.99
N ASP A 405 3.10 10.23 14.27
CA ASP A 405 2.60 11.10 15.35
C ASP A 405 3.63 11.24 16.49
N LEU A 406 4.91 11.14 16.16
CA LEU A 406 6.04 11.07 17.11
C LEU A 406 6.13 12.29 18.04
N LYS A 407 5.66 13.47 17.61
CA LYS A 407 5.60 14.68 18.45
C LYS A 407 4.73 14.51 19.70
N LYS A 408 3.80 13.54 19.73
CA LYS A 408 3.00 13.22 20.92
C LYS A 408 3.82 12.49 22.00
N PHE A 409 5.01 11.98 21.66
CA PHE A 409 5.84 11.13 22.52
C PHE A 409 7.23 11.72 22.74
N SER A 410 7.35 12.76 23.58
CA SER A 410 8.62 13.48 23.80
C SER A 410 9.78 12.66 24.37
N ARG A 411 9.50 11.47 24.93
CA ARG A 411 10.50 10.54 25.49
C ARG A 411 10.86 9.40 24.55
N VAL A 412 10.27 9.34 23.36
CA VAL A 412 10.52 8.30 22.36
C VAL A 412 11.39 8.89 21.25
N SER A 413 12.36 8.10 20.78
CA SER A 413 13.20 8.52 19.65
C SER A 413 12.37 8.60 18.37
N ASN A 414 12.65 9.60 17.54
CA ASN A 414 12.06 9.71 16.20
C ASN A 414 12.94 9.06 15.10
N LYS A 415 14.00 8.35 15.49
CA LYS A 415 14.86 7.64 14.54
C LYS A 415 14.09 6.47 13.94
N LEU A 416 14.02 6.43 12.62
CA LEU A 416 13.45 5.32 11.88
C LEU A 416 14.52 4.23 11.71
N GLY A 417 14.08 2.98 11.74
CA GLY A 417 14.94 1.82 11.56
C GLY A 417 14.10 0.60 11.20
N SER A 418 14.58 -0.59 11.52
CA SER A 418 13.86 -1.85 11.29
C SER A 418 12.61 -2.02 12.13
N SER A 419 12.37 -1.17 13.14
CA SER A 419 11.13 -1.15 13.90
C SER A 419 10.17 -0.06 13.42
N MET A 420 8.93 -0.45 13.14
CA MET A 420 7.89 0.43 12.63
C MET A 420 7.38 1.37 13.73
N LEU A 421 7.28 2.67 13.42
CA LEU A 421 6.77 3.72 14.31
C LEU A 421 5.58 4.49 13.71
N SER A 422 5.32 4.32 12.41
CA SER A 422 4.18 4.92 11.73
C SER A 422 2.84 4.40 12.26
N VAL A 423 1.85 5.28 12.27
CA VAL A 423 0.50 5.04 12.81
C VAL A 423 -0.57 4.93 11.73
N GLY A 424 -0.15 5.02 10.46
CA GLY A 424 -0.98 4.93 9.27
C GLY A 424 -0.17 5.31 8.04
N GLU A 425 -0.82 5.39 6.89
CA GLU A 425 -0.18 5.72 5.62
C GLU A 425 -1.14 6.42 4.65
N VAL A 426 -0.57 7.08 3.64
CA VAL A 426 -1.32 7.62 2.50
C VAL A 426 -0.87 6.96 1.22
N MET A 427 -1.74 6.96 0.21
CA MET A 427 -1.41 6.58 -1.14
C MET A 427 -1.80 7.71 -2.10
N ALA A 428 -0.83 8.17 -2.88
CA ALA A 428 -1.04 9.13 -3.95
C ALA A 428 -0.84 8.48 -5.31
N ILE A 429 -1.53 8.98 -6.33
CA ILE A 429 -1.41 8.52 -7.72
C ILE A 429 -1.16 9.72 -8.65
N GLY A 430 -0.24 9.56 -9.60
CA GLY A 430 0.10 10.53 -10.64
C GLY A 430 0.84 9.87 -11.80
N ARG A 431 1.10 10.58 -12.89
CA ARG A 431 1.81 9.99 -14.05
C ARG A 431 3.29 10.36 -14.14
N THR A 432 3.80 11.04 -13.10
CA THR A 432 5.21 11.34 -12.89
C THR A 432 5.53 11.17 -11.41
N PHE A 433 6.78 10.82 -11.08
CA PHE A 433 7.21 10.71 -9.69
C PHE A 433 7.08 12.04 -8.95
N GLU A 434 7.47 13.15 -9.61
CA GLU A 434 7.37 14.50 -9.05
C GLU A 434 5.92 14.85 -8.69
N GLU A 435 4.95 14.50 -9.53
CA GLU A 435 3.53 14.72 -9.25
C GLU A 435 3.10 14.01 -7.96
N VAL A 436 3.43 12.73 -7.88
CA VAL A 436 2.88 11.83 -6.87
C VAL A 436 3.55 12.03 -5.50
N ILE A 437 4.85 12.29 -5.43
CA ILE A 437 5.54 12.57 -4.15
C ILE A 437 5.03 13.87 -3.50
N GLN A 438 4.73 14.90 -4.31
CA GLN A 438 4.17 16.14 -3.79
C GLN A 438 2.72 15.99 -3.33
N LYS A 439 1.92 15.13 -4.00
CA LYS A 439 0.58 14.77 -3.52
C LYS A 439 0.66 14.02 -2.19
N ALA A 440 1.55 13.03 -2.07
CA ALA A 440 1.75 12.27 -0.85
C ALA A 440 2.10 13.18 0.33
N CYS A 441 3.03 14.14 0.16
CA CYS A 441 3.39 15.09 1.21
C CYS A 441 2.18 15.90 1.73
N ARG A 442 1.31 16.38 0.82
CA ARG A 442 0.07 17.08 1.19
C ARG A 442 -0.93 16.19 1.94
N MET A 443 -1.01 14.92 1.54
CA MET A 443 -1.93 13.95 2.12
C MET A 443 -1.50 13.54 3.54
N VAL A 444 -0.19 13.37 3.78
CA VAL A 444 0.36 12.96 5.09
C VAL A 444 0.15 14.04 6.14
N ASN A 445 0.31 15.31 5.78
CA ASN A 445 0.19 16.41 6.74
C ASN A 445 -0.56 17.59 6.10
N PRO A 446 -1.78 17.91 6.55
CA PRO A 446 -2.57 19.02 6.04
C PRO A 446 -1.91 20.40 6.15
N ALA A 447 -0.86 20.55 6.96
CA ALA A 447 -0.08 21.79 7.06
C ALA A 447 0.94 21.96 5.91
N LEU A 448 1.18 20.92 5.11
CA LEU A 448 2.10 20.95 3.98
C LEU A 448 1.36 21.19 2.67
N ASP A 449 1.88 22.10 1.86
CA ASP A 449 1.35 22.37 0.51
C ASP A 449 2.02 21.52 -0.59
N GLY A 450 3.02 20.72 -0.23
CA GLY A 450 3.81 19.85 -1.11
C GLY A 450 5.13 19.47 -0.46
N LEU A 451 6.11 19.06 -1.28
CA LEU A 451 7.46 18.75 -0.80
C LEU A 451 8.33 20.01 -0.80
N ASP A 452 8.44 20.68 0.34
CA ASP A 452 9.25 21.90 0.53
C ASP A 452 10.47 21.60 1.41
N GLY A 453 11.66 22.10 1.07
CA GLY A 453 12.84 21.98 1.93
C GLY A 453 12.88 23.09 2.97
N GLU A 454 13.52 24.21 2.60
CA GLU A 454 13.74 25.37 3.46
C GLU A 454 12.43 26.01 3.97
N ASP A 455 11.37 25.94 3.17
CA ASP A 455 10.08 26.59 3.46
C ASP A 455 9.08 25.67 4.21
N SER A 456 9.50 24.48 4.66
CA SER A 456 8.61 23.50 5.31
C SER A 456 8.34 23.78 6.79
N ASN A 457 9.21 24.53 7.48
CA ASN A 457 9.27 24.62 8.96
C ASN A 457 9.39 23.24 9.67
N LEU A 458 9.80 22.19 8.94
CA LEU A 458 10.04 20.86 9.52
C LEU A 458 11.53 20.63 9.80
N VAL A 459 12.40 21.30 9.07
CA VAL A 459 13.86 21.14 9.12
C VAL A 459 14.51 22.53 9.16
N GLU A 460 15.20 22.84 10.26
CA GLU A 460 15.90 24.11 10.48
C GLU A 460 17.36 23.83 10.86
N PRO A 461 18.22 23.45 9.90
CA PRO A 461 19.59 23.06 10.22
C PRO A 461 20.42 24.28 10.61
N THR A 462 21.22 24.17 11.67
CA THR A 462 22.08 25.28 12.13
C THR A 462 23.21 25.60 11.14
N ASP A 463 23.72 24.57 10.47
CA ASP A 463 24.74 24.66 9.42
C ASP A 463 24.68 23.42 8.49
N ASP A 464 25.61 23.33 7.55
CA ASP A 464 25.68 22.20 6.61
C ASP A 464 26.08 20.86 7.28
N SER A 465 26.77 20.90 8.43
CA SER A 465 27.12 19.70 9.20
C SER A 465 25.91 19.12 9.92
N ASP A 466 25.07 19.97 10.50
CA ASP A 466 23.79 19.57 11.09
C ASP A 466 22.85 18.97 10.02
N LEU A 467 22.73 19.63 8.87
CA LEU A 467 21.96 19.08 7.74
C LEU A 467 22.47 17.70 7.29
N GLU A 468 23.79 17.50 7.26
CA GLU A 468 24.38 16.21 6.95
C GLU A 468 23.97 15.12 7.96
N ILE A 469 23.94 15.44 9.26
CA ILE A 469 23.49 14.52 10.31
C ILE A 469 22.02 14.15 10.12
N GLN A 470 21.17 15.12 9.83
CA GLN A 470 19.72 14.92 9.61
C GLN A 470 19.41 14.08 8.38
N ILE A 471 20.24 14.16 7.33
CA ILE A 471 20.10 13.35 6.11
C ILE A 471 20.62 11.92 6.31
N LYS A 472 21.74 11.76 7.02
CA LYS A 472 22.32 10.45 7.36
C LYS A 472 21.45 9.66 8.33
N THR A 473 20.75 10.34 9.24
CA THR A 473 19.93 9.70 10.28
C THR A 473 18.47 9.66 9.85
N PRO A 474 17.90 8.50 9.49
CA PRO A 474 16.51 8.42 9.11
C PRO A 474 15.58 8.87 10.24
N THR A 475 14.69 9.80 9.94
CA THR A 475 13.64 10.32 10.83
C THR A 475 12.39 10.60 10.00
N ASP A 476 11.27 10.90 10.66
CA ASP A 476 10.02 11.34 10.04
C ASP A 476 10.14 12.63 9.20
N THR A 477 11.27 13.33 9.29
CA THR A 477 11.55 14.58 8.54
C THR A 477 12.65 14.45 7.49
N ARG A 478 13.22 13.25 7.30
CA ARG A 478 14.40 13.02 6.43
C ARG A 478 14.17 13.47 4.98
N LEU A 479 13.00 13.21 4.42
CA LEU A 479 12.65 13.63 3.05
C LEU A 479 12.79 15.16 2.87
N PHE A 480 12.36 15.92 3.88
CA PHE A 480 12.44 17.39 3.85
C PHE A 480 13.89 17.86 4.04
N ALA A 481 14.69 17.18 4.86
CA ALA A 481 16.12 17.46 4.98
C ALA A 481 16.87 17.21 3.65
N VAL A 482 16.56 16.09 2.97
CA VAL A 482 17.06 15.78 1.62
C VAL A 482 16.67 16.89 0.63
N GLN A 483 15.41 17.32 0.65
CA GLN A 483 14.94 18.39 -0.21
C GLN A 483 15.65 19.73 0.08
N THR A 484 15.87 20.08 1.35
CA THR A 484 16.65 21.26 1.77
C THR A 484 18.08 21.21 1.24
N ALA A 485 18.77 20.07 1.30
CA ALA A 485 20.11 19.95 0.73
C ALA A 485 20.13 20.17 -0.79
N LEU A 486 19.16 19.61 -1.51
CA LEU A 486 19.07 19.79 -2.97
C LEU A 486 18.75 21.25 -3.35
N GLU A 487 17.95 21.96 -2.55
CA GLU A 487 17.67 23.40 -2.69
C GLU A 487 18.89 24.27 -2.42
N LYS A 488 19.69 23.92 -1.40
CA LYS A 488 20.99 24.55 -1.10
C LYS A 488 22.09 24.25 -2.13
N GLY A 489 21.75 23.52 -3.20
CA GLY A 489 22.66 23.26 -4.30
C GLY A 489 23.53 22.00 -4.15
N TRP A 490 23.31 21.15 -3.15
CA TRP A 490 24.04 19.89 -3.04
C TRP A 490 23.78 19.01 -4.28
N THR A 491 24.79 18.23 -4.67
CA THR A 491 24.73 17.30 -5.81
C THR A 491 23.96 16.03 -5.45
N VAL A 492 23.33 15.41 -6.44
CA VAL A 492 22.66 14.11 -6.29
C VAL A 492 23.61 13.05 -5.72
N ASP A 493 24.86 12.99 -6.20
CA ASP A 493 25.84 12.00 -5.73
C ASP A 493 26.17 12.15 -4.24
N ARG A 494 26.48 13.37 -3.78
CA ARG A 494 26.66 13.66 -2.36
C ARG A 494 25.47 13.18 -1.52
N VAL A 495 24.24 13.50 -1.93
CA VAL A 495 23.04 13.08 -1.19
C VAL A 495 22.86 11.56 -1.23
N HIS A 496 23.13 10.91 -2.35
CA HIS A 496 23.12 9.45 -2.47
C HIS A 496 24.15 8.80 -1.54
N GLU A 497 25.38 9.31 -1.47
CA GLU A 497 26.42 8.75 -0.60
C GLU A 497 26.02 8.76 0.88
N LEU A 498 25.32 9.82 1.29
CA LEU A 498 24.83 10.04 2.66
C LEU A 498 23.58 9.21 2.99
N THR A 499 22.69 9.02 2.01
CA THR A 499 21.38 8.43 2.26
C THR A 499 21.23 7.00 1.80
N LYS A 500 21.98 6.63 0.76
CA LYS A 500 21.81 5.45 -0.10
C LYS A 500 20.49 5.38 -0.88
N ILE A 501 19.68 6.46 -0.88
CA ILE A 501 18.49 6.58 -1.74
C ILE A 501 18.95 6.60 -3.19
N ASP A 502 18.29 5.85 -4.07
CA ASP A 502 18.70 5.73 -5.48
C ASP A 502 18.77 7.11 -6.17
N ARG A 503 19.81 7.28 -7.01
CA ARG A 503 20.06 8.53 -7.74
C ARG A 503 18.88 8.93 -8.62
N TRP A 504 18.12 7.96 -9.14
CA TRP A 504 16.92 8.23 -9.92
C TRP A 504 15.94 9.07 -9.11
N PHE A 505 15.57 8.64 -7.89
CA PHE A 505 14.63 9.40 -7.05
C PHE A 505 15.18 10.78 -6.69
N LEU A 506 16.45 10.85 -6.27
CA LEU A 506 17.10 12.10 -5.92
C LEU A 506 17.18 13.09 -7.10
N SER A 507 17.34 12.59 -8.34
CA SER A 507 17.30 13.43 -9.54
C SER A 507 15.92 14.06 -9.76
N LYS A 508 14.84 13.33 -9.45
CA LYS A 508 13.47 13.86 -9.52
C LYS A 508 13.20 14.89 -8.43
N LEU A 509 13.71 14.67 -7.22
CA LEU A 509 13.67 15.67 -6.14
C LEU A 509 14.47 16.93 -6.52
N LYS A 510 15.61 16.76 -7.22
CA LYS A 510 16.39 17.89 -7.76
C LYS A 510 15.59 18.67 -8.81
N ASN A 511 14.80 18.01 -9.66
CA ASN A 511 13.90 18.71 -10.59
C ASN A 511 12.92 19.63 -9.84
N ILE A 512 12.31 19.15 -8.76
CA ILE A 512 11.42 19.96 -7.92
C ILE A 512 12.17 21.18 -7.36
N ALA A 513 13.39 20.99 -6.84
CA ALA A 513 14.23 22.08 -6.33
C ALA A 513 14.54 23.14 -7.41
N LEU A 514 14.89 22.70 -8.62
CA LEU A 514 15.18 23.59 -9.75
C LEU A 514 13.94 24.36 -10.22
N MET A 515 12.78 23.70 -10.30
CA MET A 515 11.52 24.36 -10.67
C MET A 515 11.10 25.40 -9.61
N ARG A 516 11.31 25.10 -8.32
CA ARG A 516 11.11 26.06 -7.23
C ARG A 516 12.02 27.27 -7.37
N GLN A 517 13.31 27.06 -7.65
CA GLN A 517 14.26 28.15 -7.86
C GLN A 517 13.84 29.03 -9.04
N ALA A 518 13.40 28.43 -10.15
CA ALA A 518 12.89 29.15 -11.30
C ALA A 518 11.62 29.97 -10.97
N LEU A 519 10.71 29.42 -10.16
CA LEU A 519 9.53 30.15 -9.66
C LEU A 519 9.93 31.36 -8.81
N LYS A 520 10.81 31.17 -7.82
CA LYS A 520 11.33 32.25 -6.97
C LYS A 520 12.00 33.34 -7.82
N GLY A 521 12.75 32.96 -8.85
CA GLY A 521 13.40 33.88 -9.79
C GLY A 521 12.42 34.65 -10.70
N ALA A 522 11.26 34.07 -11.03
CA ALA A 522 10.23 34.77 -11.81
C ALA A 522 9.54 35.89 -11.00
N GLY A 523 9.38 35.70 -9.69
CA GLY A 523 8.97 36.73 -8.72
C GLY A 523 7.54 37.29 -8.88
N SER A 524 6.79 36.91 -9.92
CA SER A 524 5.42 37.35 -10.16
C SER A 524 4.66 36.39 -11.06
N LEU A 525 3.32 36.39 -10.97
CA LEU A 525 2.47 35.55 -11.81
C LEU A 525 2.47 36.00 -13.27
N GLU A 526 2.62 37.31 -13.49
CA GLU A 526 2.76 37.94 -14.78
C GLU A 526 4.00 37.40 -15.50
N ALA A 527 5.17 37.38 -14.86
CA ALA A 527 6.41 36.87 -15.46
C ALA A 527 6.33 35.37 -15.81
N VAL A 528 5.63 34.57 -15.00
CA VAL A 528 5.39 33.15 -15.32
C VAL A 528 4.49 33.00 -16.55
N THR A 529 3.62 33.97 -16.82
CA THR A 529 2.54 33.87 -17.82
C THR A 529 2.76 34.67 -19.11
N GLU A 530 3.72 35.58 -19.14
CA GLU A 530 4.00 36.53 -20.23
C GLU A 530 4.39 35.86 -21.57
N THR A 531 4.93 34.63 -21.56
CA THR A 531 5.21 33.84 -22.78
C THR A 531 5.18 32.34 -22.48
N ASN A 532 4.46 31.55 -23.29
CA ASN A 532 4.22 30.11 -23.06
C ASN A 532 3.69 29.83 -21.64
N GLY A 533 2.87 30.75 -21.11
CA GLY A 533 2.39 30.71 -19.73
C GLY A 533 1.56 29.48 -19.41
N ARG A 534 0.79 29.02 -20.40
CA ARG A 534 0.02 27.77 -20.31
C ARG A 534 0.96 26.58 -20.13
N GLU A 535 1.99 26.46 -20.94
CA GLU A 535 2.96 25.35 -20.92
C GLU A 535 3.78 25.36 -19.63
N ARG A 536 4.26 26.54 -19.20
CA ARG A 536 5.01 26.70 -17.94
C ARG A 536 4.19 26.33 -16.72
N LEU A 537 2.96 26.85 -16.61
CA LEU A 537 2.06 26.47 -15.52
C LEU A 537 1.70 24.99 -15.60
N ARG A 538 1.39 24.45 -16.78
CA ARG A 538 1.11 23.02 -16.94
C ARG A 538 2.28 22.16 -16.49
N ALA A 539 3.53 22.52 -16.82
CA ALA A 539 4.72 21.81 -16.37
C ALA A 539 4.84 21.79 -14.84
N LEU A 540 4.61 22.93 -14.17
CA LEU A 540 4.60 22.98 -12.69
C LEU A 540 3.52 22.08 -12.09
N LYS A 541 2.32 22.08 -12.68
CA LYS A 541 1.22 21.23 -12.22
C LYS A 541 1.46 19.74 -12.49
N MET A 542 2.08 19.39 -13.62
CA MET A 542 2.54 18.03 -13.95
C MET A 542 3.68 17.55 -13.06
N ALA A 543 4.43 18.48 -12.44
CA ALA A 543 5.42 18.18 -11.41
C ALA A 543 4.80 18.17 -10.00
N GLY A 544 3.49 18.36 -9.84
CA GLY A 544 2.80 18.23 -8.56
C GLY A 544 2.71 19.48 -7.70
N PHE A 545 3.17 20.64 -8.17
CA PHE A 545 3.11 21.89 -7.40
C PHE A 545 1.66 22.28 -7.12
N SER A 546 1.32 22.55 -5.86
CA SER A 546 0.00 23.09 -5.50
C SER A 546 -0.14 24.56 -5.92
N ASP A 547 -1.39 25.03 -6.01
CA ASP A 547 -1.64 26.45 -6.29
C ASP A 547 -1.06 27.32 -5.14
N SER A 548 -1.07 26.82 -3.90
CA SER A 548 -0.47 27.44 -2.71
C SER A 548 1.07 27.55 -2.79
N GLN A 549 1.78 26.50 -3.21
CA GLN A 549 3.24 26.56 -3.41
C GLN A 549 3.61 27.60 -4.46
N ILE A 550 2.92 27.60 -5.61
CA ILE A 550 3.16 28.58 -6.67
C ILE A 550 2.92 30.00 -6.15
N ALA A 551 1.82 30.23 -5.42
CA ALA A 551 1.52 31.54 -4.86
C ALA A 551 2.62 32.02 -3.90
N ARG A 552 3.07 31.14 -3.00
CA ARG A 552 4.13 31.42 -2.04
C ARG A 552 5.43 31.82 -2.73
N TYR A 553 5.87 31.05 -3.74
CA TYR A 553 7.14 31.28 -4.42
C TYR A 553 7.14 32.48 -5.36
N LEU A 554 5.96 32.98 -5.73
CA LEU A 554 5.80 34.23 -6.47
C LEU A 554 5.56 35.44 -5.56
N GLY A 555 5.66 35.29 -4.24
CA GLY A 555 5.45 36.40 -3.29
C GLY A 555 4.00 36.91 -3.24
N LEU A 556 3.02 36.09 -3.64
CA LEU A 556 1.60 36.44 -3.54
C LEU A 556 1.12 36.36 -2.07
N PRO A 557 -0.02 37.01 -1.74
CA PRO A 557 -0.58 36.96 -0.39
C PRO A 557 -0.77 35.52 0.11
N SER A 558 -0.45 35.28 1.38
CA SER A 558 -0.57 33.95 1.98
C SER A 558 -2.03 33.48 2.11
N GLY A 559 -2.20 32.15 2.15
CA GLY A 559 -3.51 31.52 2.27
C GLY A 559 -4.36 31.65 1.00
N LEU A 560 -5.69 31.69 1.20
CA LEU A 560 -6.66 31.55 0.12
C LEU A 560 -6.60 32.66 -0.94
N ASP A 561 -6.12 33.86 -0.63
CA ASP A 561 -6.04 34.96 -1.61
C ASP A 561 -5.00 34.66 -2.70
N GLY A 562 -3.75 34.35 -2.32
CA GLY A 562 -2.71 33.98 -3.29
C GLY A 562 -3.04 32.69 -4.05
N GLU A 563 -3.51 31.66 -3.33
CA GLU A 563 -3.92 30.39 -3.94
C GLU A 563 -5.03 30.61 -4.99
N SER A 564 -6.04 31.44 -4.68
CA SER A 564 -7.15 31.73 -5.60
C SER A 564 -6.69 32.46 -6.85
N ARG A 565 -5.72 33.39 -6.74
CA ARG A 565 -5.16 34.10 -7.91
C ARG A 565 -4.44 33.14 -8.86
N VAL A 566 -3.61 32.24 -8.33
CA VAL A 566 -2.96 31.20 -9.14
C VAL A 566 -4.00 30.28 -9.78
N ARG A 567 -5.00 29.85 -9.01
CA ARG A 567 -6.10 29.00 -9.50
C ARG A 567 -6.89 29.66 -10.63
N GLU A 568 -7.26 30.93 -10.49
CA GLU A 568 -7.99 31.70 -11.50
C GLU A 568 -7.18 31.85 -12.79
N CYS A 569 -5.91 32.25 -12.67
CA CYS A 569 -4.98 32.37 -13.80
C CYS A 569 -4.77 31.03 -14.52
N ARG A 570 -4.53 29.97 -13.76
CA ARG A 570 -4.35 28.63 -14.31
C ARG A 570 -5.60 28.17 -15.10
N LYS A 571 -6.80 28.44 -14.57
CA LYS A 571 -8.06 28.13 -15.25
C LYS A 571 -8.30 29.00 -16.49
N SER A 572 -7.97 30.29 -16.48
CA SER A 572 -8.13 31.17 -17.65
C SER A 572 -7.24 30.75 -18.83
N LEU A 573 -6.12 30.09 -18.53
CA LEU A 573 -5.21 29.50 -19.53
C LEU A 573 -5.57 28.05 -19.93
N GLY A 574 -6.69 27.51 -19.43
CA GLY A 574 -7.12 26.14 -19.73
C GLY A 574 -6.23 25.05 -19.10
N VAL A 575 -5.42 25.38 -18.09
CA VAL A 575 -4.56 24.41 -17.39
C VAL A 575 -5.38 23.76 -16.28
N VAL A 576 -6.21 22.79 -16.62
CA VAL A 576 -7.00 22.01 -15.66
C VAL A 576 -6.52 20.56 -15.64
N PRO A 577 -6.63 19.84 -14.50
CA PRO A 577 -6.31 18.44 -14.50
C PRO A 577 -7.43 17.64 -15.19
N VAL A 578 -7.11 16.43 -15.58
CA VAL A 578 -8.04 15.45 -16.14
C VAL A 578 -8.22 14.27 -15.19
N VAL A 579 -9.34 13.59 -15.32
CA VAL A 579 -9.70 12.39 -14.56
C VAL A 579 -9.26 11.15 -15.34
N LYS A 580 -8.54 10.24 -14.67
CA LYS A 580 -8.06 8.98 -15.23
C LYS A 580 -8.58 7.79 -14.45
N GLN A 581 -8.81 6.67 -15.13
CA GLN A 581 -9.27 5.42 -14.51
C GLN A 581 -8.08 4.54 -14.09
N ILE A 582 -8.29 3.78 -13.02
CA ILE A 582 -7.47 2.63 -12.66
C ILE A 582 -8.15 1.40 -13.24
N ASP A 583 -7.52 0.78 -14.24
CA ASP A 583 -8.13 -0.25 -15.08
C ASP A 583 -7.44 -1.61 -15.01
N THR A 584 -6.37 -1.74 -14.23
CA THR A 584 -5.48 -2.91 -14.08
C THR A 584 -4.61 -3.25 -15.31
N LEU A 585 -4.84 -2.64 -16.48
CA LEU A 585 -4.30 -3.12 -17.76
C LEU A 585 -3.78 -1.99 -18.67
N ALA A 586 -3.48 -0.81 -18.12
CA ALA A 586 -2.92 0.33 -18.85
C ALA A 586 -3.70 0.64 -20.15
N ALA A 587 -5.03 0.69 -20.04
CA ALA A 587 -5.98 0.91 -21.13
C ALA A 587 -6.02 -0.15 -22.26
N GLU A 588 -5.41 -1.34 -22.09
CA GLU A 588 -5.57 -2.45 -23.04
C GLU A 588 -7.06 -2.89 -23.15
N PHE A 589 -7.75 -2.89 -22.00
CA PHE A 589 -9.19 -3.16 -21.91
C PHE A 589 -9.90 -2.03 -21.16
N PRO A 590 -11.14 -1.68 -21.55
CA PRO A 590 -11.89 -0.63 -20.87
C PRO A 590 -12.33 -1.05 -19.47
N ALA A 591 -12.08 -0.19 -18.47
CA ALA A 591 -12.61 -0.37 -17.12
C ALA A 591 -14.14 -0.18 -17.09
N GLN A 592 -14.81 -1.03 -16.31
CA GLN A 592 -16.25 -0.96 -16.02
C GLN A 592 -16.52 -0.36 -14.63
N THR A 593 -15.47 0.07 -13.93
CA THR A 593 -15.52 0.71 -12.62
C THR A 593 -15.07 2.17 -12.73
N ASN A 594 -15.53 3.01 -11.80
CA ASN A 594 -15.06 4.39 -11.68
C ASN A 594 -14.12 4.51 -10.49
N TYR A 595 -13.01 3.77 -10.53
CA TYR A 595 -11.87 4.00 -9.64
C TYR A 595 -10.93 4.99 -10.31
N LEU A 596 -10.78 6.19 -9.73
CA LEU A 596 -10.30 7.36 -10.44
C LEU A 596 -9.15 8.03 -9.71
N TYR A 597 -8.28 8.68 -10.47
CA TYR A 597 -7.33 9.66 -9.97
C TYR A 597 -7.31 10.88 -10.89
N VAL A 598 -6.75 11.98 -10.40
CA VAL A 598 -6.70 13.26 -11.12
C VAL A 598 -5.26 13.62 -11.44
N THR A 599 -4.94 13.98 -12.68
CA THR A 599 -3.58 14.34 -13.11
C THR A 599 -3.56 15.48 -14.12
N TYR A 600 -2.48 16.26 -14.15
CA TYR A 600 -2.23 17.22 -15.23
C TYR A 600 -1.51 16.60 -16.43
N SER A 601 -0.98 15.39 -16.27
CA SER A 601 -0.20 14.64 -17.26
C SER A 601 -1.08 13.82 -18.20
N GLY A 602 -2.17 14.43 -18.68
CA GLY A 602 -3.11 13.83 -19.61
C GLY A 602 -3.91 14.88 -20.37
N ASP A 603 -4.46 14.48 -21.51
CA ASP A 603 -5.11 15.42 -22.45
C ASP A 603 -6.63 15.36 -22.43
N ALA A 604 -7.22 14.27 -21.93
CA ALA A 604 -8.67 14.08 -21.81
C ALA A 604 -9.04 13.27 -20.57
N ASN A 605 -10.29 13.41 -20.12
CA ASN A 605 -10.88 12.58 -19.07
C ASN A 605 -11.23 11.19 -19.64
N ASP A 606 -11.06 10.14 -18.83
CA ASP A 606 -11.47 8.78 -19.21
C ASP A 606 -12.97 8.54 -18.99
N ILE A 607 -13.59 9.38 -18.15
CA ILE A 607 -15.04 9.35 -17.90
C ILE A 607 -15.72 10.58 -18.52
N GLU A 608 -16.93 10.39 -19.02
CA GLU A 608 -17.74 11.49 -19.53
C GLU A 608 -18.08 12.49 -18.40
N THR A 609 -17.63 13.72 -18.59
CA THR A 609 -18.08 14.86 -17.79
C THR A 609 -19.38 15.37 -18.40
N LYS A 610 -20.53 15.12 -17.75
CA LYS A 610 -21.76 15.83 -18.11
C LYS A 610 -21.55 17.32 -17.88
N GLU A 611 -21.33 18.09 -18.94
CA GLU A 611 -21.29 19.55 -18.86
C GLU A 611 -22.61 20.04 -18.26
N ARG A 612 -22.53 20.69 -17.10
CA ARG A 612 -23.64 21.48 -16.60
C ARG A 612 -23.34 22.92 -16.97
N GLY A 613 -24.30 23.55 -17.66
CA GLY A 613 -24.29 24.99 -17.89
C GLY A 613 -23.99 25.70 -16.58
N SER A 614 -22.97 26.56 -16.59
CA SER A 614 -22.46 27.27 -15.43
C SER A 614 -23.51 28.23 -14.88
N GLN A 615 -24.41 27.73 -14.04
CA GLN A 615 -25.07 28.52 -13.00
C GLN A 615 -24.43 28.16 -11.65
N LEU A 616 -23.10 28.15 -11.60
CA LEU A 616 -22.42 28.37 -10.33
C LEU A 616 -22.47 29.88 -10.11
N THR A 617 -23.23 30.31 -9.10
CA THR A 617 -23.15 31.66 -8.55
C THR A 617 -21.67 32.02 -8.38
N PRO A 618 -21.20 33.18 -8.86
CA PRO A 618 -19.78 33.52 -8.83
C PRO A 618 -19.25 33.44 -7.39
N PRO A 619 -17.98 33.01 -7.18
CA PRO A 619 -17.37 33.05 -5.87
C PRO A 619 -17.44 34.50 -5.36
N TYR A 620 -18.07 34.69 -4.19
CA TYR A 620 -18.24 36.01 -3.61
C TYR A 620 -16.87 36.59 -3.25
N ARG A 621 -16.44 37.65 -3.97
CA ARG A 621 -15.22 38.42 -3.64
C ARG A 621 -15.47 39.23 -2.38
N PHE A 622 -14.71 38.98 -1.32
CA PHE A 622 -14.62 39.93 -0.21
C PHE A 622 -13.94 41.20 -0.72
N SER A 623 -14.62 42.33 -0.59
CA SER A 623 -14.01 43.63 -0.90
C SER A 623 -13.03 44.00 0.23
N PRO A 624 -11.88 44.65 -0.05
CA PRO A 624 -10.95 45.11 0.97
C PRO A 624 -11.61 46.19 1.85
N GLY A 625 -12.31 45.77 2.90
CA GLY A 625 -13.09 46.64 3.79
C GLY A 625 -14.01 45.90 4.76
N GLU A 626 -14.32 44.62 4.52
CA GLU A 626 -15.28 43.85 5.32
C GLU A 626 -14.65 43.06 6.51
N LYS A 627 -13.41 43.35 6.89
CA LYS A 627 -12.70 42.61 7.97
C LYS A 627 -13.18 42.89 9.40
N GLY A 628 -14.32 43.58 9.60
CA GLY A 628 -14.73 44.10 10.91
C GLY A 628 -16.10 43.69 11.46
N ARG A 629 -16.90 42.87 10.78
CA ARG A 629 -18.26 42.53 11.27
C ARG A 629 -18.60 41.05 11.07
N LEU A 630 -18.03 40.21 11.92
CA LEU A 630 -18.62 38.90 12.23
C LEU A 630 -19.55 39.06 13.43
N ASP A 631 -20.73 39.67 13.20
CA ASP A 631 -21.81 39.67 14.19
C ASP A 631 -23.01 38.85 13.68
N THR A 632 -23.58 38.14 14.63
CA THR A 632 -24.32 36.87 14.65
C THR A 632 -25.65 36.80 13.88
N GLY A 633 -25.99 37.81 13.06
CA GLY A 633 -27.23 37.88 12.30
C GLY A 633 -27.10 37.61 10.79
N GLU A 634 -25.95 37.87 10.19
CA GLU A 634 -25.77 37.76 8.73
C GLU A 634 -25.39 36.33 8.30
N PHE A 635 -24.59 35.63 9.11
CA PHE A 635 -24.31 34.20 8.91
C PHE A 635 -25.58 33.33 8.98
N LYS A 636 -26.48 33.60 9.94
CA LYS A 636 -27.80 32.93 10.03
C LYS A 636 -28.71 33.26 8.86
N ARG A 637 -28.67 34.48 8.31
CA ARG A 637 -29.40 34.85 7.08
C ARG A 637 -28.80 34.22 5.83
N ARG A 638 -27.47 34.08 5.75
CA ARG A 638 -26.75 33.46 4.61
C ARG A 638 -26.86 31.93 4.62
N ALA A 639 -26.87 31.28 5.78
CA ALA A 639 -27.22 29.87 5.93
C ALA A 639 -28.68 29.60 5.49
N ARG A 640 -29.60 30.52 5.81
CA ARG A 640 -30.98 30.48 5.28
C ARG A 640 -31.05 30.74 3.77
N ALA A 641 -30.20 31.61 3.22
CA ALA A 641 -30.12 31.82 1.77
C ALA A 641 -29.67 30.55 1.03
N PHE A 642 -28.67 29.82 1.55
CA PHE A 642 -28.29 28.49 1.03
C PHE A 642 -29.44 27.46 1.14
N SER A 643 -30.24 27.51 2.22
CA SER A 643 -31.45 26.67 2.33
C SER A 643 -32.57 27.04 1.36
N SER A 644 -32.57 28.27 0.81
CA SER A 644 -33.58 28.76 -0.13
C SER A 644 -33.24 28.54 -1.61
N VAL A 645 -31.98 28.23 -1.95
CA VAL A 645 -31.52 27.98 -3.34
C VAL A 645 -31.95 26.59 -3.87
N GLY A 646 -32.69 25.81 -3.07
CA GLY A 646 -33.16 24.47 -3.43
C GLY A 646 -34.67 24.26 -3.51
N GLN A 647 -35.51 25.31 -3.38
CA GLN A 647 -36.95 25.12 -3.16
C GLN A 647 -37.74 24.48 -4.34
N ASN A 648 -37.11 24.26 -5.51
CA ASN A 648 -37.71 23.53 -6.63
C ASN A 648 -36.78 22.43 -7.20
N GLN A 649 -35.86 21.87 -6.41
CA GLN A 649 -35.14 20.67 -6.85
C GLN A 649 -35.92 19.42 -6.46
N THR A 650 -36.23 18.57 -7.43
CA THR A 650 -36.91 17.31 -7.12
C THR A 650 -35.94 16.36 -6.41
N LEU A 651 -36.46 15.48 -5.55
CA LEU A 651 -35.65 14.44 -4.92
C LEU A 651 -34.92 13.57 -5.96
N GLN A 652 -35.55 13.35 -7.12
CA GLN A 652 -34.94 12.62 -8.24
C GLN A 652 -33.73 13.34 -8.82
N GLU A 653 -33.82 14.65 -9.02
CA GLU A 653 -32.67 15.46 -9.44
C GLU A 653 -31.54 15.36 -8.42
N ALA A 654 -31.82 15.45 -7.12
CA ALA A 654 -30.79 15.30 -6.08
C ALA A 654 -30.11 13.92 -6.11
N LYS A 655 -30.89 12.84 -6.31
CA LYS A 655 -30.36 11.48 -6.49
C LYS A 655 -29.46 11.36 -7.71
N ASP A 656 -29.86 11.95 -8.83
CA ASP A 656 -29.10 11.95 -10.09
C ASP A 656 -27.83 12.82 -10.01
N ARG A 657 -27.83 13.87 -9.19
CA ARG A 657 -26.65 14.70 -8.93
C ARG A 657 -25.58 13.96 -8.12
N GLY A 658 -26.02 13.06 -7.26
CA GLY A 658 -25.19 12.33 -6.32
C GLY A 658 -24.66 13.17 -5.16
N VAL A 659 -24.06 12.50 -4.19
CA VAL A 659 -23.55 13.08 -2.94
C VAL A 659 -22.06 12.79 -2.83
N ILE A 660 -21.27 13.82 -2.48
CA ILE A 660 -19.85 13.65 -2.18
C ILE A 660 -19.69 13.35 -0.69
N VAL A 661 -18.98 12.26 -0.37
CA VAL A 661 -18.56 11.89 0.98
C VAL A 661 -17.05 12.04 1.06
N LEU A 662 -16.57 12.82 2.03
CA LEU A 662 -15.14 12.97 2.29
C LEU A 662 -14.72 11.88 3.28
N GLY A 663 -13.69 11.12 2.95
CA GLY A 663 -13.13 10.10 3.83
C GLY A 663 -12.28 10.70 4.95
N CYS A 664 -11.68 9.83 5.75
CA CYS A 664 -10.91 10.19 6.93
C CYS A 664 -9.47 10.65 6.64
N GLY A 665 -8.93 10.37 5.44
CA GLY A 665 -7.50 10.50 5.16
C GLY A 665 -6.68 9.45 5.92
N ALA A 666 -5.37 9.67 6.04
CA ALA A 666 -4.48 8.77 6.79
C ALA A 666 -4.91 8.63 8.25
N TYR A 667 -4.84 7.40 8.76
CA TYR A 667 -5.00 7.18 10.19
C TYR A 667 -3.89 7.87 10.98
N CYS A 668 -4.28 8.41 12.14
CA CYS A 668 -3.38 8.95 13.15
C CYS A 668 -4.01 8.80 14.53
N ILE A 669 -3.24 9.09 15.59
CA ILE A 669 -3.77 8.92 16.96
C ILE A 669 -4.90 9.93 17.19
N GLY A 670 -6.11 9.42 17.41
CA GLY A 670 -7.34 10.20 17.56
C GLY A 670 -8.18 10.32 16.28
N SER A 671 -7.72 9.76 15.16
CA SER A 671 -8.49 9.62 13.92
C SER A 671 -8.15 8.30 13.24
N SER A 672 -8.93 7.25 13.52
CA SER A 672 -8.68 5.90 13.02
C SER A 672 -9.90 5.34 12.26
N VAL A 673 -10.02 4.01 12.21
CA VAL A 673 -11.00 3.25 11.41
C VAL A 673 -12.45 3.61 11.73
N GLU A 674 -12.74 4.16 12.92
CA GLU A 674 -14.08 4.64 13.28
C GLU A 674 -14.63 5.70 12.30
N PHE A 675 -13.77 6.54 11.74
CA PHE A 675 -14.17 7.55 10.75
C PHE A 675 -14.36 6.95 9.36
N ASP A 676 -13.61 5.89 9.04
CA ASP A 676 -13.83 5.10 7.83
C ASP A 676 -15.18 4.39 7.88
N TRP A 677 -15.49 3.75 9.01
CA TRP A 677 -16.77 3.12 9.26
C TRP A 677 -17.95 4.10 9.09
N CYS A 678 -17.80 5.33 9.59
CA CYS A 678 -18.81 6.38 9.40
C CYS A 678 -19.00 6.72 7.91
N ALA A 679 -17.90 6.88 7.17
CA ALA A 679 -17.94 7.20 5.74
C ALA A 679 -18.60 6.06 4.93
N VAL A 680 -18.21 4.82 5.17
CA VAL A 680 -18.78 3.63 4.51
C VAL A 680 -20.26 3.49 4.85
N SER A 681 -20.65 3.66 6.12
CA SER A 681 -22.05 3.60 6.55
C SER A 681 -22.90 4.67 5.86
N CYS A 682 -22.38 5.90 5.74
CA CYS A 682 -23.03 6.98 5.01
C CYS A 682 -23.24 6.61 3.53
N ILE A 683 -22.21 6.10 2.87
CA ILE A 683 -22.27 5.73 1.44
C ILE A 683 -23.25 4.58 1.19
N ARG A 684 -23.23 3.54 2.04
CA ARG A 684 -24.17 2.43 1.94
C ARG A 684 -25.61 2.90 2.13
N GLN A 685 -25.87 3.78 3.10
CA GLN A 685 -27.20 4.36 3.29
C GLN A 685 -27.63 5.20 2.08
N LEU A 686 -26.75 6.05 1.55
CA LEU A 686 -27.03 6.84 0.34
C LEU A 686 -27.44 5.94 -0.83
N ARG A 687 -26.72 4.84 -1.04
CA ARG A 687 -27.03 3.85 -2.08
C ARG A 687 -28.41 3.23 -1.88
N ARG A 688 -28.78 2.83 -0.65
CA ARG A 688 -30.13 2.29 -0.33
C ARG A 688 -31.23 3.30 -0.63
N GLU A 689 -30.98 4.57 -0.34
CA GLU A 689 -31.89 5.67 -0.66
C GLU A 689 -31.89 6.03 -2.16
N GLY A 690 -31.09 5.35 -2.99
CA GLY A 690 -31.00 5.54 -4.44
C GLY A 690 -30.21 6.77 -4.86
N PHE A 691 -29.39 7.34 -3.97
CA PHE A 691 -28.44 8.39 -4.34
C PHE A 691 -27.18 7.79 -4.95
N LYS A 692 -26.68 8.43 -6.00
CA LYS A 692 -25.31 8.19 -6.44
C LYS A 692 -24.34 8.74 -5.40
N SER A 693 -23.24 8.04 -5.13
CA SER A 693 -22.22 8.48 -4.19
C SER A 693 -20.87 8.67 -4.87
N THR A 694 -20.15 9.71 -4.47
CA THR A 694 -18.75 9.90 -4.82
C THR A 694 -17.95 10.00 -3.54
N ILE A 695 -16.95 9.16 -3.38
CA ILE A 695 -16.05 9.27 -2.23
C ILE A 695 -14.72 9.88 -2.66
N ILE A 696 -14.15 10.71 -1.79
CA ILE A 696 -12.80 11.25 -1.92
C ILE A 696 -12.00 10.83 -0.70
N ASN A 697 -11.03 9.93 -0.87
CA ASN A 697 -10.17 9.45 0.22
C ASN A 697 -8.85 8.89 -0.33
N TYR A 698 -7.80 8.87 0.50
CA TYR A 698 -6.44 8.53 0.07
C TYR A 698 -5.71 7.58 1.03
N ASN A 699 -6.42 6.94 1.95
CA ASN A 699 -5.85 5.94 2.85
C ASN A 699 -6.01 4.53 2.26
N PRO A 700 -4.92 3.85 1.87
CA PRO A 700 -4.99 2.57 1.18
C PRO A 700 -5.48 1.41 2.05
N GLU A 701 -5.45 1.56 3.38
CA GLU A 701 -5.87 0.54 4.35
C GLU A 701 -7.41 0.44 4.48
N THR A 702 -8.16 1.35 3.86
CA THR A 702 -9.58 1.56 4.17
C THR A 702 -10.53 0.76 3.26
N VAL A 703 -11.71 0.46 3.81
CA VAL A 703 -12.82 -0.09 3.02
C VAL A 703 -13.46 1.01 2.19
N SER A 704 -13.42 2.27 2.65
CA SER A 704 -13.97 3.38 1.88
C SER A 704 -13.24 3.69 0.58
N THR A 705 -11.95 3.33 0.47
CA THR A 705 -11.17 3.35 -0.79
C THR A 705 -11.29 2.04 -1.58
N ASP A 706 -12.30 1.23 -1.31
CA ASP A 706 -12.70 0.14 -2.18
C ASP A 706 -13.65 0.66 -3.26
N TYR A 707 -13.31 0.44 -4.53
CA TYR A 707 -14.11 0.94 -5.65
C TYR A 707 -15.52 0.34 -5.69
N ASP A 708 -15.77 -0.76 -4.99
CA ASP A 708 -17.11 -1.36 -4.88
C ASP A 708 -18.01 -0.65 -3.87
N GLU A 709 -17.50 0.23 -3.00
CA GLU A 709 -18.29 0.93 -1.99
C GLU A 709 -19.04 2.14 -2.53
N SER A 710 -18.60 2.78 -3.62
CA SER A 710 -19.24 3.99 -4.17
C SER A 710 -19.44 3.94 -5.68
N ASP A 711 -20.25 4.84 -6.25
CA ASP A 711 -20.40 4.92 -7.71
C ASP A 711 -19.15 5.53 -8.39
N ARG A 712 -18.38 6.33 -7.65
CA ARG A 712 -17.13 6.96 -8.06
C ARG A 712 -16.19 7.10 -6.86
N LEU A 713 -14.99 6.58 -6.98
CA LEU A 713 -13.92 6.70 -5.99
C LEU A 713 -12.81 7.58 -6.54
N TYR A 714 -12.44 8.63 -5.80
CA TYR A 714 -11.35 9.57 -6.09
C TYR A 714 -10.28 9.59 -5.01
#